data_AF-A0A0C1JPT6-F1
#
_entry.id   AF-A0A0C1JPT6-F1
#
_cell.length_a   1.000
_cell.length_b   1.000
_cell.length_c   1.000
_cell.angle_alpha   90.00
_cell.angle_beta   90.00
_cell.angle_gamma   90.00
#
_symmetry.space_group_name_H-M   'P 1'
#
loop_
_entity.id
_entity.type
_entity.pdbx_description
1 polymer ?
#
loop_
_entity_poly.entity_id
_entity_poly.type
_entity_poly.pdbx_seq_one_letter_code
_entity_poly.pdbx_strand_id
1 'polypeptide(L)'
;MNLTRERQFFLWSVVGPLLALATLFIMLLRPTPLTPLLAFTLLLGLPVCWYLKRGGLLLAGFSLAFLLSFYHPIIVNSPLWYGGITLSILLTFFITSYSYDTALVLIQGIQSPYSATEEGVFRLETGTLESQHVKENAQEKIEKISQELYHSQQKNNHLDALLKSSQAEIEQVKLESEKYKVDAQAIKHELEIRSFKEEQLLQELLEKRGEVLQLSDQLVEVNKELATRTEALKLMQDEPPLEKLRLQYQADMQSANKQLEMLTEELTNSKQEAQAFKKEVHLLTAELNNQAVRNERMLDELLEKRKEILYIKDQLQEAHEELEKGAGILDSHSAENIEKLKSQHQLEIQHFEEQIEALSQALKDFEEKSSWLEKRSEQATQEIELAKQEIERSKDTVHFLQKELELKSFNEKEACKELEEEKKASLEVKKLLQQAQNELKDCMLYHKSETQSLSELINAKDQEIFNIQFSLQSALEDLQTHEKELTQLQEEKIAYQDLQEKWANQIEDLHQEKISLKSALTKLQDEVQQFKGLEQEKARLEEALKENMQELKAVRLAIEKAEEDAKQHASKDKEQKLILQPTPTPHEEYALRRRAEGMYLQLKEQFNDKSTVLEHTRQKLFYAEEKISQLQLLIQEKEQFNVDPYAQHLTQHIIKMQNQLDSLEKTYYLEVESLNEIITKLSL
;
A
#
# COMPACT_ATOMS: atom_id res chain seq x y z
N MET A 1 -6.61 3.91 -3.83
CA MET A 1 -5.52 2.98 -3.44
C MET A 1 -4.70 3.61 -2.32
N ASN A 2 -4.66 2.99 -1.13
CA ASN A 2 -3.81 3.48 -0.04
C ASN A 2 -2.42 2.84 -0.18
N LEU A 3 -1.41 3.64 -0.55
CA LEU A 3 -0.02 3.18 -0.50
C LEU A 3 0.34 2.79 0.94
N THR A 4 1.06 1.69 1.11
CA THR A 4 1.60 1.29 2.42
C THR A 4 2.47 2.40 2.97
N ARG A 5 2.43 2.65 4.29
CA ARG A 5 3.13 3.77 4.94
C ARG A 5 4.65 3.78 4.64
N GLU A 6 5.24 2.60 4.48
CA GLU A 6 6.64 2.43 4.08
C GLU A 6 6.91 2.92 2.65
N ARG A 7 6.00 2.65 1.70
CA ARG A 7 6.10 3.17 0.33
C ARG A 7 5.91 4.68 0.29
N GLN A 8 5.04 5.23 1.14
CA GLN A 8 4.89 6.68 1.27
C GLN A 8 6.18 7.31 1.80
N PHE A 9 6.81 6.72 2.83
CA PHE A 9 8.10 7.18 3.34
C PHE A 9 9.18 7.17 2.26
N PHE A 10 9.33 6.06 1.54
CA PHE A 10 10.34 5.93 0.49
C PHE A 10 10.11 6.98 -0.60
N LEU A 11 8.85 7.13 -1.04
CA LEU A 11 8.47 8.13 -2.03
C LEU A 11 8.83 9.55 -1.59
N TRP A 12 8.47 9.97 -0.38
CA TRP A 12 8.76 11.32 0.10
C TRP A 12 10.25 11.57 0.36
N SER A 13 11.00 10.54 0.77
CA SER A 13 12.44 10.64 0.99
C SER A 13 13.26 10.75 -0.31
N VAL A 14 12.76 10.15 -1.40
CA VAL A 14 13.42 10.15 -2.71
C VAL A 14 12.97 11.34 -3.57
N VAL A 15 11.70 11.74 -3.49
CA VAL A 15 11.12 12.81 -4.33
C VAL A 15 11.77 14.17 -4.06
N GLY A 16 12.09 14.52 -2.80
CA GLY A 16 12.74 15.79 -2.47
C GLY A 16 14.10 15.98 -3.13
N PRO A 17 15.07 15.07 -2.93
CA PRO A 17 16.37 15.10 -3.61
C PRO A 17 16.27 15.04 -5.13
N LEU A 18 15.34 14.26 -5.68
CA LEU A 18 15.15 14.14 -7.12
C LEU A 18 14.63 15.46 -7.72
N LEU A 19 13.67 16.12 -7.07
CA LEU A 19 13.24 17.46 -7.43
C LEU A 19 14.41 18.45 -7.36
N ALA A 20 15.22 18.42 -6.30
CA ALA A 20 16.40 19.29 -6.19
C ALA A 20 17.37 19.11 -7.38
N LEU A 21 17.66 17.87 -7.75
CA LEU A 21 18.52 17.54 -8.89
C LEU A 21 17.90 17.99 -10.22
N ALA A 22 16.60 17.81 -10.41
CA ALA A 22 15.89 18.29 -11.59
C ALA A 22 15.92 19.82 -11.68
N THR A 23 15.70 20.53 -10.57
CA THR A 23 15.78 21.99 -10.51
C THR A 23 17.20 22.49 -10.82
N LEU A 24 18.24 21.83 -10.28
CA LEU A 24 19.64 22.12 -10.62
C LEU A 24 19.94 21.87 -12.10
N PHE A 25 19.42 20.78 -12.67
CA PHE A 25 19.59 20.47 -14.08
C PHE A 25 18.93 21.52 -14.98
N ILE A 26 17.70 21.94 -14.66
CA ILE A 26 16.99 23.01 -15.38
C ILE A 26 17.75 24.33 -15.29
N MET A 27 18.32 24.64 -14.12
CA MET A 27 19.19 25.81 -13.92
C MET A 27 20.46 25.75 -14.78
N LEU A 28 21.03 24.57 -14.99
CA LEU A 28 22.21 24.36 -15.83
C LEU A 28 21.91 24.50 -17.32
N LEU A 29 20.71 24.09 -17.76
CA LEU A 29 20.28 24.23 -19.16
C LEU A 29 20.15 25.69 -19.61
N ARG A 30 19.84 26.59 -18.68
CA ARG A 30 19.72 28.04 -18.96
C ARG A 30 20.43 28.84 -17.88
N PRO A 31 21.76 29.01 -17.97
CA PRO A 31 22.52 29.76 -16.99
C PRO A 31 22.09 31.23 -16.99
N THR A 32 21.82 31.74 -15.80
CA THR A 32 21.50 33.14 -15.53
C THR A 32 22.46 33.68 -14.48
N PRO A 33 22.67 35.01 -14.37
CA PRO A 33 23.52 35.57 -13.32
C PRO A 33 23.06 35.22 -11.90
N LEU A 34 21.77 34.87 -11.73
CA LEU A 34 21.17 34.43 -10.46
C LEU A 34 21.32 32.92 -10.19
N THR A 35 21.62 32.12 -11.21
CA THR A 35 21.75 30.67 -11.11
C THR A 35 22.70 30.20 -9.99
N PRO A 36 23.94 30.72 -9.82
CA PRO A 36 24.83 30.25 -8.77
C PRO A 36 24.29 30.55 -7.36
N LEU A 37 23.62 31.69 -7.18
CA LEU A 37 23.03 32.08 -5.89
C LEU A 37 21.83 31.19 -5.54
N LEU A 38 20.96 30.91 -6.53
CA LEU A 38 19.81 30.03 -6.34
C LEU A 38 20.23 28.57 -6.11
N ALA A 39 21.23 28.09 -6.83
CA ALA A 39 21.83 26.77 -6.61
C ALA A 39 22.46 26.66 -5.21
N PHE A 40 23.14 27.73 -4.76
CA PHE A 40 23.71 27.79 -3.41
C PHE A 40 22.62 27.79 -2.33
N THR A 41 21.52 28.52 -2.51
CA THR A 41 20.38 28.46 -1.58
C THR A 41 19.75 27.09 -1.52
N LEU A 42 19.63 26.39 -2.65
CA LEU A 42 19.08 25.04 -2.69
C LEU A 42 20.01 24.05 -1.95
N LEU A 43 21.32 24.14 -2.19
CA LEU A 43 22.34 23.29 -1.54
C LEU A 43 22.44 23.52 -0.03
N LEU A 44 22.36 24.76 0.45
CA LEU A 44 22.37 25.05 1.88
C LEU A 44 21.01 24.86 2.54
N GLY A 45 19.93 25.15 1.82
CA GLY A 45 18.56 25.08 2.33
C GLY A 45 18.11 23.65 2.62
N LEU A 46 18.60 22.65 1.86
CA LEU A 46 18.30 21.24 2.10
C LEU A 46 18.80 20.73 3.47
N PRO A 47 20.09 20.87 3.85
CA PRO A 47 20.57 20.55 5.19
C PRO A 47 19.87 21.33 6.30
N VAL A 48 19.55 22.60 6.05
CA VAL A 48 18.83 23.45 7.02
C VAL A 48 17.40 22.94 7.25
N CYS A 49 16.68 22.59 6.19
CA CYS A 49 15.35 21.98 6.27
C CYS A 49 15.39 20.61 6.97
N TRP A 50 16.45 19.84 6.76
CA TRP A 50 16.66 18.57 7.47
C TRP A 50 16.89 18.82 8.97
N TYR A 51 17.84 19.69 9.33
CA TYR A 51 18.25 19.86 10.73
C TYR A 51 17.18 20.56 11.59
N LEU A 52 16.53 21.60 11.07
CA LEU A 52 15.61 22.47 11.83
C LEU A 52 14.13 22.15 11.61
N LYS A 53 13.79 21.09 10.87
CA LYS A 53 12.40 20.68 10.55
C LYS A 53 11.58 21.85 9.97
N ARG A 54 10.37 22.11 10.49
CA ARG A 54 9.53 23.26 10.11
C ARG A 54 10.23 24.61 10.30
N GLY A 55 11.12 24.74 11.28
CA GLY A 55 11.94 25.94 11.46
C GLY A 55 12.93 26.14 10.32
N GLY A 56 13.43 25.04 9.75
CA GLY A 56 14.31 25.04 8.58
C GLY A 56 13.61 25.50 7.31
N LEU A 57 12.35 25.11 7.10
CA LEU A 57 11.52 25.60 5.99
C LEU A 57 11.35 27.13 6.05
N LEU A 58 11.04 27.68 7.22
CA LEU A 58 10.87 29.13 7.40
C LEU A 58 12.19 29.87 7.18
N LEU A 59 13.30 29.34 7.71
CA LEU A 59 14.62 29.95 7.56
C LEU A 59 15.11 29.91 6.10
N ALA A 60 14.98 28.76 5.44
CA ALA A 60 15.35 28.58 4.05
C ALA A 60 14.45 29.42 3.12
N GLY A 61 13.13 29.44 3.36
CA GLY A 61 12.19 30.29 2.63
C GLY A 61 12.47 31.78 2.80
N PHE A 62 12.81 32.22 4.02
CA PHE A 62 13.20 33.60 4.28
C PHE A 62 14.51 33.97 3.57
N SER A 63 15.50 33.08 3.56
CA SER A 63 16.76 33.30 2.84
C SER A 63 16.55 33.43 1.33
N LEU A 64 15.63 32.64 0.76
CA LEU A 64 15.24 32.72 -0.65
C LEU A 64 14.48 34.01 -0.95
N ALA A 65 13.51 34.39 -0.11
CA ALA A 65 12.77 35.64 -0.26
C ALA A 65 13.68 36.88 -0.14
N PHE A 66 14.65 36.84 0.78
CA PHE A 66 15.68 37.86 0.93
C PHE A 66 16.52 37.99 -0.35
N LEU A 67 16.99 36.88 -0.91
CA LEU A 67 17.70 36.89 -2.19
C LEU A 67 16.86 37.44 -3.34
N LEU A 68 15.57 37.10 -3.42
CA LEU A 68 14.68 37.65 -4.45
C LEU A 68 14.45 39.16 -4.28
N SER A 69 14.40 39.65 -3.04
CA SER A 69 14.27 41.08 -2.76
C SER A 69 15.52 41.86 -3.18
N PHE A 70 16.72 41.33 -2.91
CA PHE A 70 17.99 41.97 -3.27
C PHE A 70 18.24 42.03 -4.79
N TYR A 71 17.70 41.06 -5.54
CA TYR A 71 17.92 40.94 -6.98
C TYR A 71 16.68 41.25 -7.83
N HIS A 72 15.70 41.95 -7.26
CA HIS A 72 14.47 42.38 -7.95
C HIS A 72 14.70 42.97 -9.36
N PRO A 73 15.72 43.83 -9.63
CA PRO A 73 15.91 44.40 -10.95
C PRO A 73 16.19 43.37 -12.06
N ILE A 74 16.84 42.26 -11.71
CA ILE A 74 17.17 41.18 -12.65
C ILE A 74 15.94 40.29 -12.91
N ILE A 75 15.06 40.16 -11.91
CA ILE A 75 13.87 39.30 -11.96
C ILE A 75 12.82 39.85 -12.93
N VAL A 76 12.69 41.19 -13.04
CA VAL A 76 11.71 41.85 -13.91
C VAL A 76 11.87 41.48 -15.40
N ASN A 77 13.08 41.12 -15.83
CA ASN A 77 13.35 40.76 -17.23
C ASN A 77 12.84 39.36 -17.61
N SER A 78 12.55 38.48 -16.66
CA SER A 78 12.07 37.11 -16.93
C SER A 78 11.28 36.55 -15.73
N PRO A 79 10.16 37.19 -15.34
CA PRO A 79 9.46 36.89 -14.09
C PRO A 79 8.93 35.45 -14.04
N LEU A 80 8.49 34.90 -15.18
CA LEU A 80 7.99 33.54 -15.27
C LEU A 80 9.08 32.49 -15.03
N TRP A 81 10.30 32.72 -15.53
CA TRP A 81 11.42 31.79 -15.36
C TRP A 81 11.88 31.73 -13.90
N TYR A 82 12.14 32.90 -13.31
CA TYR A 82 12.56 32.97 -11.90
C TYR A 82 11.43 32.57 -10.95
N GLY A 83 10.17 32.88 -11.29
CA GLY A 83 9.00 32.41 -10.55
C GLY A 83 8.90 30.88 -10.54
N GLY A 84 9.08 30.24 -11.70
CA GLY A 84 9.07 28.77 -11.80
C GLY A 84 10.20 28.11 -10.99
N ILE A 85 11.42 28.65 -11.10
CA ILE A 85 12.58 28.14 -10.35
C ILE A 85 12.39 28.32 -8.83
N THR A 86 11.96 29.50 -8.40
CA THR A 86 11.79 29.80 -6.96
C THR A 86 10.67 28.99 -6.34
N LEU A 87 9.56 28.79 -7.07
CA LEU A 87 8.48 27.90 -6.67
C LEU A 87 8.97 26.46 -6.56
N SER A 88 9.79 26.00 -7.51
CA SER A 88 10.39 24.66 -7.48
C SER A 88 11.31 24.48 -6.26
N ILE A 89 12.17 25.46 -5.95
CA ILE A 89 13.03 25.43 -4.75
C ILE A 89 12.18 25.41 -3.46
N LEU A 90 11.14 26.24 -3.37
CA LEU A 90 10.22 26.26 -2.22
C LEU A 90 9.51 24.92 -2.04
N LEU A 91 9.05 24.32 -3.14
CA LEU A 91 8.41 23.00 -3.13
C LEU A 91 9.38 21.92 -2.66
N THR A 92 10.64 21.97 -3.11
CA THR A 92 11.70 21.07 -2.64
C THR A 92 11.95 21.22 -1.14
N PHE A 93 12.02 22.44 -0.60
CA PHE A 93 12.16 22.65 0.85
C PHE A 93 10.95 22.14 1.62
N PHE A 94 9.73 22.36 1.11
CA PHE A 94 8.50 21.90 1.73
C PHE A 94 8.45 20.37 1.81
N ILE A 95 8.71 19.69 0.69
CA ILE A 95 8.74 18.23 0.61
C ILE A 95 9.82 17.65 1.53
N THR A 96 11.00 18.25 1.57
CA THR A 96 12.10 17.78 2.42
C THR A 96 11.80 17.95 3.90
N SER A 97 11.18 19.08 4.30
CA SER A 97 10.77 19.28 5.69
C SER A 97 9.63 18.32 6.09
N TYR A 98 8.68 18.07 5.18
CA TYR A 98 7.51 17.23 5.46
C TYR A 98 7.86 15.74 5.48
N SER A 99 8.76 15.29 4.59
CA SER A 99 9.25 13.91 4.55
C SER A 99 9.94 13.54 5.86
N TYR A 100 10.70 14.47 6.45
CA TYR A 100 11.37 14.26 7.72
C TYR A 100 10.40 14.21 8.92
N ASP A 101 9.41 15.10 8.99
CA ASP A 101 8.38 15.04 10.05
C ASP A 101 7.62 13.70 9.98
N THR A 102 7.28 13.26 8.76
CA THR A 102 6.60 11.97 8.54
C THR A 102 7.49 10.79 8.87
N ALA A 103 8.78 10.87 8.53
CA ALA A 103 9.81 9.88 8.85
C ALA A 103 9.96 9.68 10.36
N LEU A 104 10.05 10.77 11.12
CA LEU A 104 10.17 10.71 12.57
C LEU A 104 8.95 10.08 13.23
N VAL A 105 7.73 10.44 12.79
CA VAL A 105 6.49 9.85 13.31
C VAL A 105 6.42 8.35 13.00
N LEU A 106 6.90 7.92 11.84
CA LEU A 106 6.99 6.50 11.48
C LEU A 106 8.02 5.74 12.30
N ILE A 107 9.23 6.29 12.47
CA ILE A 107 10.28 5.69 13.30
C ILE A 107 9.81 5.60 14.76
N GLN A 108 9.19 6.64 15.30
CA GLN A 108 8.60 6.64 16.64
C GLN A 108 7.45 5.63 16.73
N GLY A 109 6.62 5.50 15.70
CA GLY A 109 5.54 4.51 15.64
C GLY A 109 6.03 3.06 15.54
N ILE A 110 7.22 2.82 14.99
CA ILE A 110 7.86 1.48 14.91
C ILE A 110 8.65 1.16 16.20
N GLN A 111 9.21 2.17 16.88
CA GLN A 111 9.92 2.00 18.16
C GLN A 111 8.99 1.97 19.39
N SER A 112 7.80 2.59 19.30
CA SER A 112 6.78 2.63 20.35
C SER A 112 6.13 1.29 20.74
N PRO A 113 5.92 0.29 19.86
CA PRO A 113 5.34 -0.99 20.27
C PRO A 113 6.29 -1.92 21.03
N TYR A 114 7.59 -1.60 21.13
CA TYR A 114 8.57 -2.44 21.85
C TYR A 114 8.97 -1.92 23.24
N SER A 115 8.73 -0.66 23.58
CA SER A 115 9.08 -0.09 24.91
C SER A 115 7.96 -0.19 25.96
N ALA A 116 6.71 -0.44 25.54
CA ALA A 116 5.57 -0.56 26.48
C ALA A 116 5.59 -1.85 27.34
N THR A 117 6.51 -2.79 27.09
CA THR A 117 6.59 -4.06 27.83
C THR A 117 7.85 -4.21 28.68
N GLU A 118 8.83 -3.30 28.60
CA GLU A 118 10.07 -3.39 29.41
C GLU A 118 10.42 -2.13 30.23
N GLU A 119 9.80 -0.97 30.01
CA GLU A 119 10.11 0.25 30.79
C GLU A 119 9.39 0.37 32.14
N GLY A 120 8.74 -0.69 32.62
CA GLY A 120 8.14 -0.76 33.96
C GLY A 120 9.12 -1.05 35.11
N VAL A 121 10.39 -1.41 34.83
CA VAL A 121 11.27 -2.01 35.86
C VAL A 121 12.61 -1.28 36.08
N PHE A 122 13.05 -0.36 35.21
CA PHE A 122 14.42 0.19 35.30
C PHE A 122 14.56 1.72 35.44
N ARG A 123 13.52 2.44 35.89
CA ARG A 123 13.62 3.90 36.12
C ARG A 123 13.33 4.37 37.54
N LEU A 124 13.82 3.59 38.51
CA LEU A 124 13.94 3.97 39.92
C LEU A 124 15.34 3.64 40.37
N GLU A 125 16.33 4.44 39.95
CA GLU A 125 17.55 4.75 40.69
C GLU A 125 18.55 5.42 39.75
N THR A 126 19.06 6.57 40.20
CA THR A 126 20.20 7.37 39.70
C THR A 126 19.82 8.67 39.00
N GLY A 127 20.19 9.78 39.65
CA GLY A 127 20.17 11.11 39.06
C GLY A 127 19.63 12.23 39.97
N THR A 128 19.70 12.10 41.29
CA THR A 128 19.59 13.24 42.22
C THR A 128 20.98 13.69 42.59
N LEU A 129 21.47 14.80 42.01
CA LEU A 129 22.44 15.74 42.58
C LEU A 129 22.97 16.64 41.44
N GLU A 130 22.31 17.78 41.21
CA GLU A 130 22.98 19.08 41.04
C GLU A 130 21.99 20.21 40.73
N SER A 131 22.34 21.40 41.22
CA SER A 131 21.66 22.70 41.07
C SER A 131 20.49 23.01 42.03
N GLN A 132 20.87 23.29 43.27
CA GLN A 132 20.02 23.86 44.32
C GLN A 132 19.96 25.41 44.27
N HIS A 133 20.13 26.04 43.10
CA HIS A 133 20.12 27.51 42.99
C HIS A 133 19.30 28.13 41.84
N VAL A 134 18.40 27.38 41.19
CA VAL A 134 17.51 27.90 40.13
C VAL A 134 16.02 27.81 40.48
N LYS A 135 15.66 27.34 41.69
CA LYS A 135 14.27 27.05 42.05
C LYS A 135 13.36 28.28 42.21
N GLU A 136 13.90 29.46 42.57
CA GLU A 136 13.05 30.65 42.76
C GLU A 136 12.55 31.28 41.44
N ASN A 137 13.32 31.19 40.35
CA ASN A 137 12.90 31.75 39.05
C ASN A 137 12.02 30.76 38.24
N ALA A 138 12.11 29.45 38.53
CA ALA A 138 11.23 28.46 37.93
C ALA A 138 9.81 28.52 38.52
N GLN A 139 9.67 28.75 39.83
CA GLN A 139 8.36 28.85 40.48
C GLN A 139 7.57 30.08 40.02
N GLU A 140 8.22 31.25 39.89
CA GLU A 140 7.57 32.46 39.39
C GLU A 140 7.12 32.33 37.92
N LYS A 141 7.92 31.66 37.08
CA LYS A 141 7.53 31.35 35.70
C LYS A 141 6.39 30.34 35.63
N ILE A 142 6.38 29.33 36.49
CA ILE A 142 5.28 28.36 36.57
C ILE A 142 3.98 29.04 37.01
N GLU A 143 4.04 29.95 37.98
CA GLU A 143 2.88 30.69 38.45
C GLU A 143 2.35 31.64 37.36
N LYS A 144 3.24 32.33 36.65
CA LYS A 144 2.86 33.19 35.52
C LYS A 144 2.25 32.41 34.35
N ILE A 145 2.83 31.25 34.00
CA ILE A 145 2.28 30.35 32.98
C ILE A 145 0.92 29.81 33.43
N SER A 146 0.76 29.47 34.71
CA SER A 146 -0.53 28.99 35.23
C SER A 146 -1.62 30.07 35.19
N GLN A 147 -1.28 31.33 35.44
CA GLN A 147 -2.20 32.47 35.31
C GLN A 147 -2.54 32.76 33.84
N GLU A 148 -1.56 32.72 32.94
CA GLU A 148 -1.81 32.88 31.49
C GLU A 148 -2.68 31.74 30.95
N LEU A 149 -2.46 30.51 31.40
CA LEU A 149 -3.28 29.35 31.04
C LEU A 149 -4.71 29.52 31.56
N TYR A 150 -4.90 29.98 32.79
CA TYR A 150 -6.20 30.25 33.37
C TYR A 150 -6.97 31.34 32.61
N HIS A 151 -6.30 32.44 32.24
CA HIS A 151 -6.92 33.49 31.42
C HIS A 151 -7.21 33.04 29.99
N SER A 152 -6.34 32.23 29.39
CA SER A 152 -6.58 31.61 28.08
C SER A 152 -7.80 30.68 28.13
N GLN A 153 -7.92 29.89 29.20
CA GLN A 153 -9.06 29.01 29.42
C GLN A 153 -10.37 29.78 29.62
N GLN A 154 -10.35 30.90 30.35
CA GLN A 154 -11.52 31.79 30.45
C GLN A 154 -11.92 32.40 29.10
N LYS A 155 -10.95 32.84 28.29
CA LYS A 155 -11.22 33.36 26.95
C LYS A 155 -11.81 32.28 26.03
N ASN A 156 -11.30 31.06 26.11
CA ASN A 156 -11.84 29.93 25.35
C ASN A 156 -13.28 29.60 25.78
N ASN A 157 -13.56 29.61 27.08
CA ASN A 157 -14.93 29.40 27.58
C ASN A 157 -15.89 30.51 27.11
N HIS A 158 -15.42 31.76 27.03
CA HIS A 158 -16.22 32.87 26.52
C HIS A 158 -16.46 32.76 25.01
N LEU A 159 -15.44 32.38 24.25
CA LEU A 159 -15.56 32.11 22.82
C LEU A 159 -16.50 30.94 22.54
N ASP A 160 -16.44 29.88 23.33
CA ASP A 160 -17.37 28.73 23.24
C ASP A 160 -18.81 29.15 23.54
N ALA A 161 -19.03 30.04 24.51
CA ALA A 161 -20.35 30.58 24.80
C ALA A 161 -20.89 31.44 23.65
N LEU A 162 -20.04 32.30 23.06
CA LEU A 162 -20.40 33.09 21.87
C LEU A 162 -20.69 32.20 20.65
N LEU A 163 -19.91 31.15 20.46
CA LEU A 163 -20.07 30.21 19.35
C LEU A 163 -21.38 29.43 19.48
N LYS A 164 -21.72 28.97 20.70
CA LYS A 164 -23.01 28.35 20.99
C LYS A 164 -24.19 29.31 20.79
N SER A 165 -24.05 30.56 21.20
CA SER A 165 -25.08 31.60 20.98
C SER A 165 -25.30 31.86 19.49
N SER A 166 -24.22 32.03 18.72
CA SER A 166 -24.29 32.24 17.27
C SER A 166 -24.86 31.03 16.54
N GLN A 167 -24.54 29.81 16.98
CA GLN A 167 -25.14 28.59 16.43
C GLN A 167 -26.66 28.53 16.67
N ALA A 168 -27.13 28.91 17.86
CA ALA A 168 -28.55 28.96 18.16
C ALA A 168 -29.29 29.99 17.29
N GLU A 169 -28.71 31.17 17.06
CA GLU A 169 -29.28 32.17 16.13
C GLU A 169 -29.33 31.67 14.69
N ILE A 170 -28.28 30.97 14.22
CA ILE A 170 -28.25 30.36 12.89
C ILE A 170 -29.34 29.28 12.75
N GLU A 171 -29.54 28.45 13.77
CA GLU A 171 -30.60 27.45 13.78
C GLU A 171 -31.98 28.09 13.76
N GLN A 172 -32.20 29.17 14.51
CA GLN A 172 -33.46 29.91 14.48
C GLN A 172 -33.75 30.50 13.09
N VAL A 173 -32.77 31.15 12.46
CA VAL A 173 -32.92 31.72 11.11
C VAL A 173 -33.16 30.63 10.06
N LYS A 174 -32.54 29.46 10.20
CA LYS A 174 -32.82 28.30 9.32
C LYS A 174 -34.26 27.84 9.46
N LEU A 175 -34.76 27.76 10.69
CA LEU A 175 -36.13 27.33 10.99
C LEU A 175 -37.17 28.33 10.44
N GLU A 176 -36.90 29.64 10.56
CA GLU A 176 -37.71 30.69 9.94
C GLU A 176 -37.66 30.61 8.40
N SER A 177 -36.49 30.40 7.82
CA SER A 177 -36.34 30.23 6.36
C SER A 177 -37.07 29.00 5.84
N GLU A 178 -37.07 27.88 6.56
CA GLU A 178 -37.84 26.69 6.19
C GLU A 178 -39.34 26.96 6.27
N LYS A 179 -39.80 27.67 7.30
CA LYS A 179 -41.20 28.08 7.41
C LYS A 179 -41.65 28.92 6.22
N TYR A 180 -40.90 29.97 5.84
CA TYR A 180 -41.23 30.79 4.67
C TYR A 180 -41.20 30.01 3.36
N LYS A 181 -40.34 29.00 3.23
CA LYS A 181 -40.31 28.12 2.06
C LYS A 181 -41.56 27.26 1.97
N VAL A 182 -42.03 26.72 3.09
CA VAL A 182 -43.29 25.96 3.16
C VAL A 182 -44.48 26.86 2.83
N ASP A 183 -44.55 28.06 3.40
CA ASP A 183 -45.63 29.01 3.12
C ASP A 183 -45.66 29.43 1.64
N ALA A 184 -44.48 29.68 1.03
CA ALA A 184 -44.38 29.99 -0.40
C ALA A 184 -44.82 28.83 -1.29
N GLN A 185 -44.49 27.59 -0.92
CA GLN A 185 -44.96 26.39 -1.63
C GLN A 185 -46.48 26.20 -1.51
N ALA A 186 -47.05 26.47 -0.33
CA ALA A 186 -48.50 26.42 -0.12
C ALA A 186 -49.24 27.44 -0.99
N ILE A 187 -48.77 28.69 -1.03
CA ILE A 187 -49.34 29.75 -1.87
C ILE A 187 -49.23 29.38 -3.36
N LYS A 188 -48.09 28.84 -3.78
CA LYS A 188 -47.89 28.39 -5.17
C LYS A 188 -48.91 27.30 -5.55
N HIS A 189 -49.09 26.31 -4.69
CA HIS A 189 -50.04 25.23 -4.93
C HIS A 189 -51.50 25.72 -4.94
N GLU A 190 -51.85 26.70 -4.10
CA GLU A 190 -53.19 27.32 -4.11
C GLU A 190 -53.47 28.06 -5.41
N LEU A 191 -52.48 28.80 -5.94
CA LEU A 191 -52.57 29.46 -7.24
C LEU A 191 -52.69 28.47 -8.40
N GLU A 192 -51.93 27.37 -8.36
CA GLU A 192 -52.02 26.29 -9.37
C GLU A 192 -53.40 25.61 -9.36
N ILE A 193 -53.98 25.37 -8.17
CA ILE A 193 -55.37 24.85 -8.08
C ILE A 193 -56.36 25.86 -8.66
N ARG A 194 -56.18 27.16 -8.38
CA ARG A 194 -57.10 28.20 -8.84
C ARG A 194 -57.03 28.36 -10.37
N SER A 195 -55.83 28.39 -10.95
CA SER A 195 -55.68 28.47 -12.40
C SER A 195 -56.27 27.24 -13.09
N PHE A 196 -56.07 26.04 -12.52
CA PHE A 196 -56.67 24.82 -13.04
C PHE A 196 -58.21 24.85 -13.01
N LYS A 197 -58.81 25.38 -11.93
CA LYS A 197 -60.28 25.57 -11.85
C LYS A 197 -60.79 26.58 -12.88
N GLU A 198 -60.06 27.67 -13.08
CA GLU A 198 -60.42 28.69 -14.08
C GLU A 198 -60.32 28.13 -15.51
N GLU A 199 -59.30 27.31 -15.80
CA GLU A 199 -59.19 26.58 -17.08
C GLU A 199 -60.32 25.56 -17.27
N GLN A 200 -60.68 24.80 -16.22
CA GLN A 200 -61.81 23.87 -16.29
C GLN A 200 -63.15 24.58 -16.57
N LEU A 201 -63.42 25.71 -15.90
CA LEU A 201 -64.61 26.51 -16.16
C LEU A 201 -64.63 27.05 -17.58
N LEU A 202 -63.49 27.49 -18.11
CA LEU A 202 -63.39 27.95 -19.49
C LEU A 202 -63.68 26.81 -20.48
N GLN A 203 -63.17 25.60 -20.21
CA GLN A 203 -63.40 24.44 -21.05
C GLN A 203 -64.87 23.99 -21.02
N GLU A 204 -65.50 24.01 -19.85
CA GLU A 204 -66.93 23.73 -19.69
C GLU A 204 -67.79 24.76 -20.46
N LEU A 205 -67.43 26.06 -20.41
CA LEU A 205 -68.11 27.09 -21.20
C LEU A 205 -67.98 26.86 -22.71
N LEU A 206 -66.81 26.43 -23.18
CA LEU A 206 -66.58 26.13 -24.59
C LEU A 206 -67.37 24.88 -25.03
N GLU A 207 -67.42 23.85 -24.20
CA GLU A 207 -68.20 22.64 -24.45
C GLU A 207 -69.71 22.95 -24.48
N LYS A 208 -70.24 23.68 -23.49
CA LYS A 208 -71.64 24.12 -23.48
C LYS A 208 -71.98 25.01 -24.66
N ARG A 209 -71.08 25.89 -25.10
CA ARG A 209 -71.26 26.66 -26.34
C ARG A 209 -71.32 25.73 -27.57
N GLY A 210 -70.50 24.69 -27.61
CA GLY A 210 -70.53 23.67 -28.65
C GLY A 210 -71.85 22.89 -28.68
N GLU A 211 -72.34 22.45 -27.52
CA GLU A 211 -73.65 21.78 -27.39
C GLU A 211 -74.78 22.68 -27.88
N VAL A 212 -74.79 23.96 -27.50
CA VAL A 212 -75.81 24.93 -27.94
C VAL A 212 -75.79 25.12 -29.47
N LEU A 213 -74.60 25.16 -30.08
CA LEU A 213 -74.47 25.26 -31.53
C LEU A 213 -74.98 23.98 -32.23
N GLN A 214 -74.65 22.79 -31.71
CA GLN A 214 -75.16 21.53 -32.25
C GLN A 214 -76.68 21.41 -32.12
N LEU A 215 -77.24 21.77 -30.97
CA LEU A 215 -78.69 21.79 -30.77
C LEU A 215 -79.36 22.79 -31.70
N SER A 216 -78.75 23.95 -31.94
CA SER A 216 -79.22 24.93 -32.92
C SER A 216 -79.27 24.35 -34.34
N ASP A 217 -78.21 23.67 -34.77
CA ASP A 217 -78.13 23.04 -36.10
C ASP A 217 -79.18 21.92 -36.24
N GLN A 218 -79.36 21.09 -35.22
CA GLN A 218 -80.40 20.05 -35.18
C GLN A 218 -81.80 20.65 -35.27
N LEU A 219 -82.05 21.79 -34.60
CA LEU A 219 -83.34 22.48 -34.64
C LEU A 219 -83.64 23.04 -36.04
N VAL A 220 -82.61 23.53 -36.74
CA VAL A 220 -82.72 23.97 -38.14
C VAL A 220 -83.08 22.78 -39.04
N GLU A 221 -82.46 21.63 -38.84
CA GLU A 221 -82.71 20.43 -39.64
C GLU A 221 -84.11 19.84 -39.40
N VAL A 222 -84.53 19.74 -38.13
CA VAL A 222 -85.90 19.32 -37.77
C VAL A 222 -86.95 20.29 -38.33
N ASN A 223 -86.69 21.59 -38.31
CA ASN A 223 -87.60 22.57 -38.93
C ASN A 223 -87.69 22.38 -40.45
N LYS A 224 -86.59 22.06 -41.10
CA LYS A 224 -86.56 21.76 -42.54
C LYS A 224 -87.36 20.50 -42.85
N GLU A 225 -87.23 19.46 -42.02
CA GLU A 225 -87.98 18.21 -42.17
C GLU A 225 -89.48 18.38 -41.85
N LEU A 226 -89.83 19.22 -40.87
CA LEU A 226 -91.22 19.59 -40.61
C LEU A 226 -91.83 20.36 -41.80
N ALA A 227 -91.08 21.27 -42.41
CA ALA A 227 -91.53 21.98 -43.60
C ALA A 227 -91.81 21.02 -44.77
N THR A 228 -90.90 20.08 -45.04
CA THR A 228 -91.08 19.09 -46.11
C THR A 228 -92.22 18.11 -45.81
N ARG A 229 -92.38 17.66 -44.56
CA ARG A 229 -93.51 16.81 -44.15
C ARG A 229 -94.85 17.56 -44.19
N THR A 230 -94.87 18.86 -43.89
CA THR A 230 -96.07 19.70 -44.01
C THR A 230 -96.47 19.88 -45.47
N GLU A 231 -95.50 20.02 -46.37
CA GLU A 231 -95.74 20.01 -47.82
C GLU A 231 -96.21 18.63 -48.33
N ALA A 232 -95.61 17.54 -47.85
CA ALA A 232 -96.03 16.18 -48.20
C ALA A 232 -97.45 15.84 -47.70
N LEU A 233 -97.85 16.34 -46.52
CA LEU A 233 -99.21 16.20 -46.01
C LEU A 233 -100.25 16.97 -46.82
N LYS A 234 -99.89 18.10 -47.45
CA LYS A 234 -100.76 18.76 -48.43
C LYS A 234 -100.96 17.93 -49.71
N LEU A 235 -100.01 17.05 -50.03
CA LEU A 235 -100.02 16.20 -51.22
C LEU A 235 -100.68 14.82 -51.00
N MET A 236 -100.83 14.36 -49.76
CA MET A 236 -101.39 13.04 -49.42
C MET A 236 -102.86 13.08 -48.94
N GLN A 237 -103.62 14.10 -49.33
CA GLN A 237 -105.04 14.22 -48.94
C GLN A 237 -105.99 13.30 -49.74
N ASP A 238 -105.49 12.47 -50.67
CA ASP A 238 -106.28 11.50 -51.44
C ASP A 238 -105.67 10.08 -51.38
N GLU A 239 -106.44 9.17 -50.80
CA GLU A 239 -106.38 7.69 -50.79
C GLU A 239 -105.57 6.90 -49.71
N PRO A 240 -106.20 5.86 -49.07
CA PRO A 240 -105.65 5.10 -47.94
C PRO A 240 -105.08 3.71 -48.31
N PRO A 241 -104.33 3.04 -47.40
CA PRO A 241 -104.98 2.19 -46.40
C PRO A 241 -104.55 2.61 -44.98
N LEU A 242 -105.48 3.28 -44.30
CA LEU A 242 -105.24 4.28 -43.28
C LEU A 242 -105.24 3.74 -41.85
N GLU A 243 -105.02 2.44 -41.60
CA GLU A 243 -105.30 1.90 -40.26
C GLU A 243 -104.08 1.23 -39.62
N LYS A 244 -103.36 0.39 -40.36
CA LYS A 244 -102.11 -0.20 -39.85
C LYS A 244 -100.94 0.79 -39.90
N LEU A 245 -100.85 1.55 -41.00
CA LEU A 245 -99.93 2.68 -41.09
C LEU A 245 -100.30 3.74 -40.06
N ARG A 246 -101.60 3.97 -39.80
CA ARG A 246 -102.05 4.95 -38.80
C ARG A 246 -101.78 4.50 -37.37
N LEU A 247 -101.88 3.22 -37.04
CA LEU A 247 -101.52 2.70 -35.71
C LEU A 247 -100.01 2.73 -35.46
N GLN A 248 -99.20 2.34 -36.45
CA GLN A 248 -97.75 2.43 -36.35
C GLN A 248 -97.31 3.90 -36.34
N TYR A 249 -97.89 4.73 -37.21
CA TYR A 249 -97.69 6.17 -37.20
C TYR A 249 -98.20 6.82 -35.92
N GLN A 250 -99.24 6.29 -35.27
CA GLN A 250 -99.74 6.78 -33.98
C GLN A 250 -98.81 6.39 -32.83
N ALA A 251 -98.22 5.19 -32.87
CA ALA A 251 -97.19 4.77 -31.91
C ALA A 251 -95.88 5.55 -32.11
N ASP A 252 -95.45 5.73 -33.35
CA ASP A 252 -94.28 6.53 -33.72
C ASP A 252 -94.53 8.01 -33.45
N MET A 253 -95.75 8.53 -33.67
CA MET A 253 -96.18 9.86 -33.22
C MET A 253 -96.16 9.96 -31.71
N GLN A 254 -96.62 8.96 -30.96
CA GLN A 254 -96.62 9.03 -29.50
C GLN A 254 -95.21 8.97 -28.93
N SER A 255 -94.33 8.16 -29.52
CA SER A 255 -92.91 8.09 -29.18
C SER A 255 -92.19 9.40 -29.53
N ALA A 256 -92.38 9.88 -30.76
CA ALA A 256 -91.82 11.15 -31.22
C ALA A 256 -92.40 12.34 -30.44
N ASN A 257 -93.70 12.32 -30.08
CA ASN A 257 -94.33 13.33 -29.25
C ASN A 257 -93.80 13.28 -27.82
N LYS A 258 -93.48 12.10 -27.28
CA LYS A 258 -92.89 11.96 -25.95
C LYS A 258 -91.43 12.42 -25.92
N GLN A 259 -90.67 12.12 -26.98
CA GLN A 259 -89.32 12.66 -27.16
C GLN A 259 -89.35 14.16 -27.40
N LEU A 260 -90.32 14.66 -28.18
CA LEU A 260 -90.61 16.08 -28.31
C LEU A 260 -91.01 16.67 -26.97
N GLU A 261 -91.79 16.00 -26.14
CA GLU A 261 -92.18 16.48 -24.81
C GLU A 261 -90.96 16.60 -23.90
N MET A 262 -90.09 15.59 -23.86
CA MET A 262 -88.84 15.64 -23.08
C MET A 262 -87.88 16.72 -23.61
N LEU A 263 -87.69 16.81 -24.92
CA LEU A 263 -86.84 17.86 -25.52
C LEU A 263 -87.47 19.24 -25.37
N THR A 264 -88.81 19.34 -25.38
CA THR A 264 -89.52 20.60 -25.11
C THR A 264 -89.39 20.95 -23.64
N GLU A 265 -89.42 19.98 -22.73
CA GLU A 265 -89.22 20.19 -21.30
C GLU A 265 -87.78 20.63 -21.00
N GLU A 266 -86.77 19.95 -21.56
CA GLU A 266 -85.36 20.33 -21.47
C GLU A 266 -85.10 21.69 -22.13
N LEU A 267 -85.69 21.96 -23.30
CA LEU A 267 -85.61 23.28 -23.94
C LEU A 267 -86.33 24.33 -23.10
N THR A 268 -87.44 24.00 -22.42
CA THR A 268 -88.13 24.94 -21.53
C THR A 268 -87.34 25.21 -20.26
N ASN A 269 -86.66 24.21 -19.70
CA ASN A 269 -85.78 24.38 -18.53
C ASN A 269 -84.54 25.19 -18.91
N SER A 270 -83.87 24.83 -20.01
CA SER A 270 -82.76 25.61 -20.57
C SER A 270 -83.19 27.03 -20.94
N LYS A 271 -84.40 27.22 -21.47
CA LYS A 271 -84.98 28.54 -21.75
C LYS A 271 -85.34 29.29 -20.47
N GLN A 272 -85.75 28.61 -19.40
CA GLN A 272 -85.99 29.22 -18.09
C GLN A 272 -84.68 29.66 -17.44
N GLU A 273 -83.62 28.86 -17.54
CA GLU A 273 -82.27 29.21 -17.08
C GLU A 273 -81.68 30.35 -17.92
N ALA A 274 -81.78 30.26 -19.25
CA ALA A 274 -81.40 31.36 -20.14
C ALA A 274 -82.27 32.61 -19.90
N GLN A 275 -83.54 32.46 -19.50
CA GLN A 275 -84.38 33.59 -19.08
C GLN A 275 -83.99 34.12 -17.70
N ALA A 276 -83.53 33.29 -16.77
CA ALA A 276 -83.01 33.72 -15.48
C ALA A 276 -81.71 34.51 -15.68
N PHE A 277 -80.78 33.98 -16.47
CA PHE A 277 -79.56 34.70 -16.88
C PHE A 277 -79.89 35.96 -17.70
N LYS A 278 -80.86 35.90 -18.61
CA LYS A 278 -81.32 37.10 -19.36
C LYS A 278 -81.96 38.13 -18.43
N LYS A 279 -82.70 37.71 -17.40
CA LYS A 279 -83.23 38.61 -16.37
C LYS A 279 -82.10 39.23 -15.56
N GLU A 280 -81.09 38.47 -15.18
CA GLU A 280 -79.92 38.95 -14.44
C GLU A 280 -79.09 39.93 -15.29
N VAL A 281 -78.83 39.60 -16.56
CA VAL A 281 -78.19 40.52 -17.52
C VAL A 281 -79.07 41.75 -17.74
N HIS A 282 -80.39 41.63 -17.85
CA HIS A 282 -81.29 42.79 -17.93
C HIS A 282 -81.29 43.60 -16.64
N LEU A 283 -81.12 42.98 -15.48
CA LEU A 283 -81.07 43.65 -14.19
C LEU A 283 -79.77 44.44 -14.06
N LEU A 284 -78.63 43.84 -14.42
CA LEU A 284 -77.34 44.51 -14.53
C LEU A 284 -77.34 45.60 -15.62
N THR A 285 -78.01 45.37 -16.76
CA THR A 285 -78.15 46.37 -17.82
C THR A 285 -79.09 47.50 -17.40
N ALA A 286 -80.14 47.20 -16.64
CA ALA A 286 -81.05 48.19 -16.07
C ALA A 286 -80.37 48.98 -14.94
N GLU A 287 -79.50 48.36 -14.14
CA GLU A 287 -78.65 49.02 -13.14
C GLU A 287 -77.70 50.00 -13.85
N LEU A 288 -77.01 49.53 -14.89
CA LEU A 288 -76.11 50.35 -15.70
C LEU A 288 -76.85 51.49 -16.41
N ASN A 289 -78.01 51.21 -17.00
CA ASN A 289 -78.85 52.23 -17.63
C ASN A 289 -79.46 53.19 -16.61
N ASN A 290 -79.85 52.74 -15.42
CA ASN A 290 -80.33 53.62 -14.35
C ASN A 290 -79.19 54.53 -13.87
N GLN A 291 -77.97 54.01 -13.81
CA GLN A 291 -76.78 54.80 -13.50
C GLN A 291 -76.46 55.81 -14.62
N ALA A 292 -76.59 55.40 -15.88
CA ALA A 292 -76.44 56.27 -17.04
C ALA A 292 -77.52 57.37 -17.08
N VAL A 293 -78.80 57.01 -16.91
CA VAL A 293 -79.93 57.95 -16.84
C VAL A 293 -79.81 58.86 -15.62
N ARG A 294 -79.28 58.38 -14.49
CA ARG A 294 -79.00 59.23 -13.33
C ARG A 294 -77.91 60.25 -13.64
N ASN A 295 -76.87 59.84 -14.35
CA ASN A 295 -75.81 60.75 -14.80
C ASN A 295 -76.32 61.72 -15.87
N GLU A 296 -77.17 61.27 -16.79
CA GLU A 296 -77.80 62.10 -17.83
C GLU A 296 -78.78 63.09 -17.21
N ARG A 297 -79.61 62.69 -16.24
CA ARG A 297 -80.44 63.62 -15.46
C ARG A 297 -79.63 64.64 -14.69
N MET A 298 -78.50 64.23 -14.11
CA MET A 298 -77.60 65.17 -13.43
C MET A 298 -77.00 66.16 -14.43
N LEU A 299 -76.67 65.72 -15.64
CA LEU A 299 -76.20 66.58 -16.71
C LEU A 299 -77.30 67.53 -17.21
N ASP A 300 -78.53 67.04 -17.40
CA ASP A 300 -79.69 67.84 -17.80
C ASP A 300 -80.07 68.85 -16.72
N GLU A 301 -80.04 68.48 -15.44
CA GLU A 301 -80.22 69.42 -14.32
C GLU A 301 -79.15 70.51 -14.35
N LEU A 302 -77.89 70.16 -14.62
CA LEU A 302 -76.81 71.15 -14.75
C LEU A 302 -77.00 72.05 -15.99
N LEU A 303 -77.46 71.50 -17.11
CA LEU A 303 -77.74 72.28 -18.31
C LEU A 303 -78.97 73.17 -18.15
N GLU A 304 -80.01 72.71 -17.46
CA GLU A 304 -81.20 73.51 -17.17
C GLU A 304 -80.87 74.61 -16.17
N LYS A 305 -80.06 74.33 -15.14
CA LYS A 305 -79.50 75.35 -14.25
C LYS A 305 -78.67 76.38 -15.02
N ARG A 306 -77.90 75.95 -16.01
CA ARG A 306 -77.16 76.86 -16.89
C ARG A 306 -78.10 77.72 -17.74
N LYS A 307 -79.21 77.17 -18.26
CA LYS A 307 -80.23 77.95 -18.99
C LYS A 307 -80.96 78.92 -18.07
N GLU A 308 -81.31 78.52 -16.85
CA GLU A 308 -81.89 79.42 -15.84
C GLU A 308 -80.94 80.59 -15.55
N ILE A 309 -79.65 80.31 -15.38
CA ILE A 309 -78.63 81.36 -15.19
C ILE A 309 -78.56 82.29 -16.41
N LEU A 310 -78.59 81.75 -17.62
CA LEU A 310 -78.59 82.56 -18.85
C LEU A 310 -79.89 83.37 -19.00
N TYR A 311 -81.04 82.80 -18.65
CA TYR A 311 -82.32 83.51 -18.65
C TYR A 311 -82.38 84.61 -17.61
N ILE A 312 -81.87 84.36 -16.39
CA ILE A 312 -81.74 85.38 -15.34
C ILE A 312 -80.79 86.49 -15.82
N LYS A 313 -79.71 86.14 -16.52
CA LYS A 313 -78.80 87.11 -17.12
C LYS A 313 -79.49 87.97 -18.19
N ASP A 314 -80.27 87.35 -19.07
CA ASP A 314 -81.02 88.07 -20.10
C ASP A 314 -82.13 88.94 -19.49
N GLN A 315 -82.83 88.47 -18.45
CA GLN A 315 -83.80 89.27 -17.69
C GLN A 315 -83.14 90.43 -16.95
N LEU A 316 -81.95 90.22 -16.37
CA LEU A 316 -81.18 91.31 -15.75
C LEU A 316 -80.77 92.32 -16.81
N GLN A 317 -80.41 91.88 -18.00
CA GLN A 317 -80.04 92.76 -19.10
C GLN A 317 -81.25 93.51 -19.67
N GLU A 318 -82.41 92.86 -19.81
CA GLU A 318 -83.67 93.48 -20.24
C GLU A 318 -84.22 94.43 -19.17
N ALA A 319 -84.18 94.06 -17.88
CA ALA A 319 -84.50 94.95 -16.77
C ALA A 319 -83.52 96.13 -16.68
N HIS A 320 -82.24 95.92 -17.04
CA HIS A 320 -81.27 96.99 -17.11
C HIS A 320 -81.58 97.95 -18.27
N GLU A 321 -81.97 97.44 -19.44
CA GLU A 321 -82.44 98.23 -20.58
C GLU A 321 -83.79 98.93 -20.31
N GLU A 322 -84.71 98.30 -19.58
CA GLU A 322 -85.98 98.90 -19.14
C GLU A 322 -85.77 99.94 -18.05
N LEU A 323 -84.81 99.77 -17.15
CA LEU A 323 -84.34 100.82 -16.24
C LEU A 323 -83.70 101.97 -17.02
N GLU A 324 -82.95 101.69 -18.08
CA GLU A 324 -82.37 102.72 -18.93
C GLU A 324 -83.44 103.48 -19.74
N LYS A 325 -84.46 102.77 -20.24
CA LYS A 325 -85.60 103.35 -20.97
C LYS A 325 -86.63 104.01 -20.05
N GLY A 326 -86.79 103.52 -18.81
CA GLY A 326 -87.69 104.01 -17.77
C GLY A 326 -87.11 105.15 -16.93
N ALA A 327 -85.77 105.26 -16.83
CA ALA A 327 -85.08 106.39 -16.21
C ALA A 327 -85.30 107.72 -16.96
N GLY A 328 -85.98 107.69 -18.11
CA GLY A 328 -86.47 108.90 -18.78
C GLY A 328 -87.67 109.57 -18.09
N ILE A 329 -88.43 108.88 -17.22
CA ILE A 329 -89.68 109.44 -16.66
C ILE A 329 -89.89 109.07 -15.17
N LEU A 330 -89.43 110.01 -14.34
CA LEU A 330 -89.97 110.48 -13.05
C LEU A 330 -89.50 109.94 -11.67
N ASP A 331 -89.13 110.98 -10.90
CA ASP A 331 -89.28 111.27 -9.47
C ASP A 331 -88.27 110.80 -8.41
N SER A 332 -87.80 111.84 -7.70
CA SER A 332 -86.62 112.01 -6.85
C SER A 332 -86.64 111.29 -5.51
N HIS A 333 -87.62 110.41 -5.26
CA HIS A 333 -87.57 109.46 -4.14
C HIS A 333 -87.03 108.09 -4.53
N SER A 334 -86.83 107.83 -5.84
CA SER A 334 -86.18 106.60 -6.33
C SER A 334 -84.65 106.74 -6.42
N ALA A 335 -84.10 107.94 -6.60
CA ALA A 335 -82.67 108.15 -6.87
C ALA A 335 -81.74 107.69 -5.73
N GLU A 336 -82.10 107.95 -4.46
CA GLU A 336 -81.26 107.55 -3.32
C GLU A 336 -81.35 106.04 -3.03
N ASN A 337 -82.51 105.44 -3.26
CA ASN A 337 -82.67 103.97 -3.20
C ASN A 337 -81.99 103.29 -4.39
N ILE A 338 -82.03 103.87 -5.59
CA ILE A 338 -81.34 103.39 -6.79
C ILE A 338 -79.83 103.50 -6.60
N GLU A 339 -79.29 104.52 -5.93
CA GLU A 339 -77.85 104.65 -5.70
C GLU A 339 -77.36 103.65 -4.65
N LYS A 340 -78.14 103.39 -3.59
CA LYS A 340 -77.89 102.27 -2.67
C LYS A 340 -77.99 100.91 -3.36
N LEU A 341 -79.04 100.67 -4.13
CA LEU A 341 -79.23 99.41 -4.87
C LEU A 341 -78.12 99.21 -5.91
N LYS A 342 -77.68 100.28 -6.58
CA LYS A 342 -76.56 100.27 -7.51
C LYS A 342 -75.26 99.93 -6.80
N SER A 343 -74.97 100.52 -5.65
CA SER A 343 -73.78 100.17 -4.86
C SER A 343 -73.80 98.72 -4.35
N GLN A 344 -74.99 98.21 -3.99
CA GLN A 344 -75.16 96.84 -3.54
C GLN A 344 -75.01 95.84 -4.69
N HIS A 345 -75.63 96.10 -5.84
CA HIS A 345 -75.46 95.27 -7.02
C HIS A 345 -74.05 95.38 -7.61
N GLN A 346 -73.35 96.51 -7.46
CA GLN A 346 -71.95 96.64 -7.86
C GLN A 346 -71.06 95.71 -7.00
N LEU A 347 -71.32 95.61 -5.70
CA LEU A 347 -70.64 94.69 -4.81
C LEU A 347 -70.99 93.23 -5.11
N GLU A 348 -72.25 92.93 -5.43
CA GLU A 348 -72.66 91.58 -5.84
C GLU A 348 -72.05 91.19 -7.19
N ILE A 349 -71.96 92.11 -8.15
CA ILE A 349 -71.26 91.89 -9.43
C ILE A 349 -69.77 91.61 -9.19
N GLN A 350 -69.10 92.41 -8.36
CA GLN A 350 -67.70 92.15 -8.00
C GLN A 350 -67.53 90.79 -7.32
N HIS A 351 -68.45 90.41 -6.44
CA HIS A 351 -68.43 89.10 -5.80
C HIS A 351 -68.63 87.95 -6.81
N PHE A 352 -69.52 88.12 -7.79
CA PHE A 352 -69.69 87.13 -8.85
C PHE A 352 -68.51 87.09 -9.82
N GLU A 353 -67.87 88.22 -10.11
CA GLU A 353 -66.63 88.26 -10.90
C GLU A 353 -65.50 87.51 -10.17
N GLU A 354 -65.33 87.72 -8.88
CA GLU A 354 -64.39 86.96 -8.04
C GLU A 354 -64.72 85.46 -8.02
N GLN A 355 -66.00 85.08 -7.94
CA GLN A 355 -66.41 83.68 -8.01
C GLN A 355 -66.17 83.05 -9.39
N ILE A 356 -66.41 83.80 -10.48
CA ILE A 356 -66.14 83.34 -11.85
C ILE A 356 -64.63 83.18 -12.05
N GLU A 357 -63.81 84.10 -11.55
CA GLU A 357 -62.35 84.01 -11.62
C GLU A 357 -61.82 82.82 -10.81
N ALA A 358 -62.35 82.61 -9.59
CA ALA A 358 -62.02 81.45 -8.76
C ALA A 358 -62.42 80.12 -9.43
N LEU A 359 -63.61 80.06 -10.04
CA LEU A 359 -64.06 78.88 -10.77
C LEU A 359 -63.25 78.64 -12.05
N SER A 360 -62.89 79.69 -12.78
CA SER A 360 -62.03 79.60 -13.96
C SER A 360 -60.64 79.09 -13.60
N GLN A 361 -60.09 79.54 -12.46
CA GLN A 361 -58.81 79.04 -11.97
C GLN A 361 -58.91 77.58 -11.52
N ALA A 362 -59.97 77.20 -10.81
CA ALA A 362 -60.22 75.81 -10.41
C ALA A 362 -60.40 74.88 -11.62
N LEU A 363 -61.03 75.37 -12.69
CA LEU A 363 -61.23 74.61 -13.93
C LEU A 363 -59.90 74.43 -14.68
N LYS A 364 -59.05 75.47 -14.70
CA LYS A 364 -57.69 75.38 -15.24
C LYS A 364 -56.80 74.42 -14.44
N ASP A 365 -56.86 74.47 -13.11
CA ASP A 365 -56.15 73.55 -12.23
C ASP A 365 -56.64 72.10 -12.44
N PHE A 366 -57.94 71.91 -12.71
CA PHE A 366 -58.52 70.61 -13.03
C PHE A 366 -58.06 70.09 -14.40
N GLU A 367 -58.01 70.94 -15.43
CA GLU A 367 -57.48 70.60 -16.75
C GLU A 367 -55.99 70.20 -16.69
N GLU A 368 -55.18 70.96 -15.95
CA GLU A 368 -53.76 70.64 -15.74
C GLU A 368 -53.60 69.30 -14.99
N LYS A 369 -54.43 69.06 -13.97
CA LYS A 369 -54.44 67.80 -13.23
C LYS A 369 -54.90 66.62 -14.11
N SER A 370 -55.90 66.82 -14.96
CA SER A 370 -56.36 65.81 -15.92
C SER A 370 -55.26 65.46 -16.93
N SER A 371 -54.57 66.47 -17.49
CA SER A 371 -53.45 66.26 -18.41
C SER A 371 -52.27 65.54 -17.74
N TRP A 372 -51.98 65.85 -16.47
CA TRP A 372 -50.97 65.14 -15.70
C TRP A 372 -51.34 63.68 -15.45
N LEU A 373 -52.61 63.39 -15.10
CA LEU A 373 -53.11 62.03 -14.91
C LEU A 373 -53.07 61.21 -16.20
N GLU A 374 -53.39 61.82 -17.33
CA GLU A 374 -53.31 61.19 -18.65
C GLU A 374 -51.87 60.80 -19.00
N LYS A 375 -50.91 61.73 -18.85
CA LYS A 375 -49.48 61.43 -19.01
C LYS A 375 -48.98 60.34 -18.05
N ARG A 376 -49.46 60.35 -16.80
CA ARG A 376 -49.09 59.34 -15.80
C ARG A 376 -49.67 57.96 -16.16
N SER A 377 -50.88 57.93 -16.71
CA SER A 377 -51.51 56.71 -17.22
C SER A 377 -50.75 56.14 -18.43
N GLU A 378 -50.34 56.99 -19.38
CA GLU A 378 -49.49 56.59 -20.52
C GLU A 378 -48.12 56.06 -20.07
N GLN A 379 -47.51 56.67 -19.05
CA GLN A 379 -46.27 56.17 -18.49
C GLN A 379 -46.47 54.80 -17.81
N ALA A 380 -47.55 54.63 -17.06
CA ALA A 380 -47.88 53.36 -16.41
C ALA A 380 -48.13 52.24 -17.43
N THR A 381 -48.78 52.53 -18.56
CA THR A 381 -48.98 51.52 -19.62
C THR A 381 -47.66 51.14 -20.29
N GLN A 382 -46.73 52.08 -20.49
CA GLN A 382 -45.38 51.76 -20.99
C GLN A 382 -44.57 50.91 -19.99
N GLU A 383 -44.62 51.23 -18.70
CA GLU A 383 -43.95 50.45 -17.65
C GLU A 383 -44.51 49.03 -17.56
N ILE A 384 -45.83 48.85 -17.69
CA ILE A 384 -46.47 47.54 -17.75
C ILE A 384 -46.01 46.75 -18.98
N GLU A 385 -45.88 47.39 -20.13
CA GLU A 385 -45.46 46.70 -21.36
C GLU A 385 -43.99 46.27 -21.31
N LEU A 386 -43.11 47.10 -20.72
CA LEU A 386 -41.72 46.72 -20.44
C LEU A 386 -41.65 45.56 -19.44
N ALA A 387 -42.48 45.58 -18.39
CA ALA A 387 -42.54 44.48 -17.42
C ALA A 387 -42.99 43.17 -18.06
N LYS A 388 -43.96 43.20 -18.98
CA LYS A 388 -44.36 42.00 -19.75
C LYS A 388 -43.23 41.45 -20.61
N GLN A 389 -42.47 42.31 -21.30
CA GLN A 389 -41.33 41.88 -22.10
C GLN A 389 -40.24 41.23 -21.24
N GLU A 390 -39.99 41.77 -20.05
CA GLU A 390 -39.00 41.21 -19.13
C GLU A 390 -39.48 39.88 -18.52
N ILE A 391 -40.77 39.74 -18.24
CA ILE A 391 -41.38 38.48 -17.83
C ILE A 391 -41.19 37.41 -18.93
N GLU A 392 -41.43 37.74 -20.20
CA GLU A 392 -41.25 36.76 -21.28
C GLU A 392 -39.78 36.35 -21.46
N ARG A 393 -38.83 37.28 -21.35
CA ARG A 393 -37.39 36.96 -21.32
C ARG A 393 -37.00 36.08 -20.13
N SER A 394 -37.58 36.35 -18.96
CA SER A 394 -37.32 35.55 -17.76
C SER A 394 -37.86 34.12 -17.93
N LYS A 395 -39.00 33.96 -18.60
CA LYS A 395 -39.62 32.66 -18.91
C LYS A 395 -38.75 31.84 -19.87
N ASP A 396 -38.18 32.46 -20.90
CA ASP A 396 -37.22 31.81 -21.80
C ASP A 396 -35.95 31.37 -21.05
N THR A 397 -35.47 32.19 -20.13
CA THR A 397 -34.30 31.88 -19.29
C THR A 397 -34.57 30.72 -18.34
N VAL A 398 -35.75 30.70 -17.71
CA VAL A 398 -36.18 29.59 -16.84
C VAL A 398 -36.31 28.30 -17.63
N HIS A 399 -36.88 28.35 -18.84
CA HIS A 399 -36.99 27.18 -19.71
C HIS A 399 -35.61 26.65 -20.14
N PHE A 400 -34.65 27.53 -20.45
CA PHE A 400 -33.27 27.15 -20.74
C PHE A 400 -32.60 26.47 -19.53
N LEU A 401 -32.69 27.08 -18.34
CA LEU A 401 -32.12 26.54 -17.11
C LEU A 401 -32.74 25.19 -16.74
N GLN A 402 -34.05 25.01 -16.95
CA GLN A 402 -34.73 23.74 -16.71
C GLN A 402 -34.19 22.64 -17.63
N LYS A 403 -33.96 22.96 -18.90
CA LYS A 403 -33.35 22.03 -19.87
C LYS A 403 -31.90 21.68 -19.52
N GLU A 404 -31.13 22.64 -19.00
CA GLU A 404 -29.77 22.42 -18.51
C GLU A 404 -29.75 21.53 -17.26
N LEU A 405 -30.73 21.71 -16.36
CA LEU A 405 -30.89 20.92 -15.14
C LEU A 405 -31.29 19.47 -15.46
N GLU A 406 -32.17 19.27 -16.45
CA GLU A 406 -32.50 17.95 -16.98
C GLU A 406 -31.27 17.26 -17.56
N LEU A 407 -30.45 17.97 -18.34
CA LEU A 407 -29.22 17.44 -18.92
C LEU A 407 -28.19 17.06 -17.85
N LYS A 408 -28.03 17.90 -16.82
CA LYS A 408 -27.18 17.60 -15.65
C LYS A 408 -27.67 16.37 -14.90
N SER A 409 -28.99 16.26 -14.65
CA SER A 409 -29.58 15.11 -13.98
C SER A 409 -29.43 13.80 -14.77
N PHE A 410 -29.44 13.89 -16.10
CA PHE A 410 -29.19 12.75 -16.99
C PHE A 410 -27.72 12.29 -16.89
N ASN A 411 -26.77 13.24 -16.97
CA ASN A 411 -25.35 12.95 -16.85
C ASN A 411 -24.98 12.39 -15.47
N GLU A 412 -25.57 12.91 -14.39
CA GLU A 412 -25.36 12.38 -13.03
C GLU A 412 -25.88 10.95 -12.87
N LYS A 413 -27.02 10.62 -13.50
CA LYS A 413 -27.54 9.25 -13.52
C LYS A 413 -26.65 8.29 -14.32
N GLU A 414 -26.05 8.76 -15.41
CA GLU A 414 -25.12 7.96 -16.21
C GLU A 414 -23.82 7.71 -15.44
N ALA A 415 -23.24 8.75 -14.82
CA ALA A 415 -22.08 8.62 -13.94
C ALA A 415 -22.34 7.71 -12.73
N CYS A 416 -23.55 7.74 -12.15
CA CYS A 416 -23.91 6.81 -11.07
C CYS A 416 -23.97 5.36 -11.54
N LYS A 417 -24.44 5.10 -12.76
CA LYS A 417 -24.46 3.75 -13.34
C LYS A 417 -23.04 3.23 -13.59
N GLU A 418 -22.18 4.05 -14.16
CA GLU A 418 -20.76 3.71 -14.36
C GLU A 418 -20.08 3.40 -13.02
N LEU A 419 -20.33 4.20 -11.98
CA LEU A 419 -19.78 3.98 -10.64
C LEU A 419 -20.34 2.71 -9.97
N GLU A 420 -21.60 2.35 -10.22
CA GLU A 420 -22.18 1.07 -9.76
C GLU A 420 -21.58 -0.13 -10.49
N GLU A 421 -21.32 -0.02 -11.79
CA GLU A 421 -20.64 -1.06 -12.58
C GLU A 421 -19.19 -1.23 -12.14
N GLU A 422 -18.47 -0.13 -11.92
CA GLU A 422 -17.10 -0.16 -11.39
C GLU A 422 -17.06 -0.77 -9.98
N LYS A 423 -18.05 -0.45 -9.13
CA LYS A 423 -18.17 -1.05 -7.79
C LYS A 423 -18.46 -2.55 -7.85
N LYS A 424 -19.28 -3.01 -8.80
CA LYS A 424 -19.53 -4.44 -9.03
C LYS A 424 -18.26 -5.15 -9.51
N ALA A 425 -17.54 -4.57 -10.48
CA ALA A 425 -16.27 -5.09 -10.97
C ALA A 425 -15.22 -5.15 -9.84
N SER A 426 -15.13 -4.10 -9.01
CA SER A 426 -14.24 -4.05 -7.85
C SER A 426 -14.57 -5.13 -6.81
N LEU A 427 -15.86 -5.39 -6.56
CA LEU A 427 -16.31 -6.45 -5.67
C LEU A 427 -15.94 -7.85 -6.22
N GLU A 428 -16.05 -8.04 -7.53
CA GLU A 428 -15.69 -9.29 -8.20
C GLU A 428 -14.18 -9.55 -8.15
N VAL A 429 -13.36 -8.52 -8.44
CA VAL A 429 -11.90 -8.59 -8.26
C VAL A 429 -11.54 -8.91 -6.80
N LYS A 430 -12.25 -8.34 -5.82
CA LYS A 430 -12.01 -8.64 -4.39
C LYS A 430 -12.34 -10.09 -4.05
N LYS A 431 -13.40 -10.67 -4.63
CA LYS A 431 -13.73 -12.10 -4.46
C LYS A 431 -12.65 -12.99 -5.06
N LEU A 432 -12.18 -12.70 -6.27
CA LEU A 432 -11.11 -13.44 -6.93
C LEU A 432 -9.79 -13.35 -6.14
N LEU A 433 -9.46 -12.17 -5.62
CA LEU A 433 -8.25 -11.99 -4.80
C LEU A 433 -8.34 -12.77 -3.50
N GLN A 434 -9.51 -12.80 -2.86
CA GLN A 434 -9.73 -13.60 -1.66
C GLN A 434 -9.69 -15.11 -1.94
N GLN A 435 -10.19 -15.55 -3.10
CA GLN A 435 -10.05 -16.93 -3.54
C GLN A 435 -8.57 -17.30 -3.78
N ALA A 436 -7.82 -16.48 -4.52
CA ALA A 436 -6.39 -16.68 -4.74
C ALA A 436 -5.60 -16.69 -3.42
N GLN A 437 -5.99 -15.86 -2.45
CA GLN A 437 -5.37 -15.84 -1.12
C GLN A 437 -5.64 -17.13 -0.33
N ASN A 438 -6.83 -17.72 -0.47
CA ASN A 438 -7.14 -19.01 0.13
C ASN A 438 -6.38 -20.15 -0.55
N GLU A 439 -6.34 -20.17 -1.89
CA GLU A 439 -5.57 -21.16 -2.65
C GLU A 439 -4.07 -21.09 -2.32
N LEU A 440 -3.52 -19.88 -2.17
CA LEU A 440 -2.14 -19.69 -1.70
C LEU A 440 -1.94 -20.23 -0.29
N LYS A 441 -2.90 -20.01 0.62
CA LYS A 441 -2.84 -20.53 1.99
C LYS A 441 -2.85 -22.05 2.02
N ASP A 442 -3.68 -22.68 1.21
CA ASP A 442 -3.76 -24.14 1.09
C ASP A 442 -2.46 -24.71 0.49
N CYS A 443 -1.90 -24.05 -0.53
CA CYS A 443 -0.59 -24.39 -1.10
C CYS A 443 0.55 -24.27 -0.07
N MET A 444 0.57 -23.20 0.74
CA MET A 444 1.55 -23.06 1.81
C MET A 444 1.39 -24.12 2.90
N LEU A 445 0.17 -24.51 3.25
CA LEU A 445 -0.08 -25.60 4.20
C LEU A 445 0.40 -26.94 3.65
N TYR A 446 0.17 -27.21 2.37
CA TYR A 446 0.67 -28.39 1.68
C TYR A 446 2.21 -28.45 1.71
N HIS A 447 2.89 -27.37 1.29
CA HIS A 447 4.35 -27.31 1.35
C HIS A 447 4.90 -27.37 2.79
N LYS A 448 4.17 -26.86 3.78
CA LYS A 448 4.54 -27.01 5.19
C LYS A 448 4.49 -28.48 5.63
N SER A 449 3.46 -29.23 5.23
CA SER A 449 3.41 -30.67 5.49
C SER A 449 4.50 -31.45 4.75
N GLU A 450 4.82 -31.05 3.53
CA GLU A 450 5.84 -31.69 2.70
C GLU A 450 7.25 -31.45 3.27
N THR A 451 7.53 -30.23 3.72
CA THR A 451 8.79 -29.88 4.40
C THR A 451 8.93 -30.59 5.75
N GLN A 452 7.83 -30.78 6.49
CA GLN A 452 7.84 -31.62 7.70
C GLN A 452 8.17 -33.08 7.38
N SER A 453 7.53 -33.67 6.36
CA SER A 453 7.82 -35.03 5.90
C SER A 453 9.27 -35.19 5.43
N LEU A 454 9.79 -34.23 4.66
CA LEU A 454 11.20 -34.23 4.23
C LEU A 454 12.15 -34.08 5.42
N SER A 455 11.82 -33.25 6.42
CA SER A 455 12.61 -33.13 7.65
C SER A 455 12.63 -34.43 8.45
N GLU A 456 11.50 -35.13 8.57
CA GLU A 456 11.42 -36.43 9.21
C GLU A 456 12.27 -37.47 8.46
N LEU A 457 12.23 -37.45 7.12
CA LEU A 457 13.05 -38.32 6.29
C LEU A 457 14.54 -38.03 6.43
N ILE A 458 14.95 -36.76 6.45
CA ILE A 458 16.34 -36.34 6.68
C ILE A 458 16.81 -36.84 8.04
N ASN A 459 16.03 -36.62 9.11
CA ASN A 459 16.38 -37.08 10.45
C ASN A 459 16.52 -38.62 10.51
N ALA A 460 15.63 -39.36 9.82
CA ALA A 460 15.74 -40.82 9.73
C ALA A 460 17.02 -41.25 8.99
N LYS A 461 17.39 -40.55 7.91
CA LYS A 461 18.64 -40.82 7.17
C LYS A 461 19.89 -40.43 7.94
N ASP A 462 19.87 -39.34 8.69
CA ASP A 462 20.98 -38.97 9.58
C ASP A 462 21.19 -40.03 10.67
N GLN A 463 20.10 -40.60 11.19
CA GLN A 463 20.19 -41.71 12.15
C GLN A 463 20.73 -43.00 11.52
N GLU A 464 20.34 -43.32 10.27
CA GLU A 464 20.96 -44.42 9.51
C GLU A 464 22.46 -44.19 9.27
N ILE A 465 22.86 -42.98 8.85
CA ILE A 465 24.26 -42.60 8.64
C ILE A 465 25.05 -42.73 9.94
N PHE A 466 24.51 -42.25 11.06
CA PHE A 466 25.11 -42.40 12.38
C PHE A 466 25.33 -43.88 12.74
N ASN A 467 24.33 -44.73 12.53
CA ASN A 467 24.44 -46.17 12.79
C ASN A 467 25.50 -46.84 11.91
N ILE A 468 25.58 -46.44 10.63
CA ILE A 468 26.61 -46.94 9.70
C ILE A 468 28.00 -46.47 10.13
N GLN A 469 28.17 -45.20 10.50
CA GLN A 469 29.43 -44.66 11.01
C GLN A 469 29.88 -45.37 12.28
N PHE A 470 28.97 -45.60 13.21
CA PHE A 470 29.25 -46.37 14.43
C PHE A 470 29.68 -47.80 14.11
N SER A 471 28.97 -48.49 13.21
CA SER A 471 29.33 -49.84 12.78
C SER A 471 30.67 -49.89 12.05
N LEU A 472 30.98 -48.88 11.23
CA LEU A 472 32.26 -48.75 10.53
C LEU A 472 33.40 -48.53 11.54
N GLN A 473 33.17 -47.70 12.56
CA GLN A 473 34.15 -47.42 13.59
C GLN A 473 34.43 -48.65 14.46
N SER A 474 33.39 -49.41 14.83
CA SER A 474 33.54 -50.72 15.48
C SER A 474 34.34 -51.70 14.62
N ALA A 475 34.05 -51.78 13.31
CA ALA A 475 34.79 -52.66 12.40
C ALA A 475 36.25 -52.22 12.21
N LEU A 476 36.54 -50.92 12.26
CA LEU A 476 37.89 -50.38 12.23
C LEU A 476 38.66 -50.71 13.52
N GLU A 477 38.01 -50.62 14.67
CA GLU A 477 38.58 -51.06 15.94
C GLU A 477 38.90 -52.56 15.89
N ASP A 478 37.96 -53.41 15.43
CA ASP A 478 38.19 -54.85 15.24
C ASP A 478 39.37 -55.13 14.32
N LEU A 479 39.46 -54.43 13.17
CA LEU A 479 40.59 -54.54 12.24
C LEU A 479 41.92 -54.14 12.89
N GLN A 480 41.96 -53.07 13.69
CA GLN A 480 43.18 -52.70 14.42
C GLN A 480 43.56 -53.76 15.46
N THR A 481 42.59 -54.39 16.11
CA THR A 481 42.85 -55.50 17.03
C THR A 481 43.45 -56.69 16.29
N HIS A 482 42.87 -57.08 15.16
CA HIS A 482 43.42 -58.15 14.33
C HIS A 482 44.78 -57.81 13.75
N GLU A 483 45.04 -56.55 13.38
CA GLU A 483 46.37 -56.12 12.92
C GLU A 483 47.41 -56.27 14.04
N LYS A 484 47.06 -55.90 15.29
CA LYS A 484 47.91 -56.15 16.46
C LYS A 484 48.15 -57.64 16.69
N GLU A 485 47.13 -58.48 16.62
CA GLU A 485 47.27 -59.93 16.72
C GLU A 485 48.17 -60.51 15.62
N LEU A 486 48.06 -59.99 14.39
CA LEU A 486 48.90 -60.40 13.26
C LEU A 486 50.36 -60.00 13.48
N THR A 487 50.61 -58.80 14.01
CA THR A 487 51.96 -58.38 14.38
C THR A 487 52.55 -59.24 15.50
N GLN A 488 51.75 -59.59 16.52
CA GLN A 488 52.18 -60.49 17.60
C GLN A 488 52.50 -61.89 17.07
N LEU A 489 51.62 -62.47 16.23
CA LEU A 489 51.87 -63.76 15.59
C LEU A 489 53.11 -63.73 14.69
N GLN A 490 53.39 -62.60 14.06
CA GLN A 490 54.58 -62.44 13.23
C GLN A 490 55.86 -62.33 14.07
N GLU A 491 55.81 -61.63 15.21
CA GLU A 491 56.90 -61.62 16.20
C GLU A 491 57.14 -63.01 16.80
N GLU A 492 56.07 -63.74 17.15
CA GLU A 492 56.15 -65.13 17.61
C GLU A 492 56.76 -66.02 16.53
N LYS A 493 56.35 -65.88 15.27
CA LYS A 493 56.93 -66.62 14.15
C LYS A 493 58.42 -66.35 13.97
N ILE A 494 58.85 -65.08 14.09
CA ILE A 494 60.27 -64.72 14.06
C ILE A 494 61.00 -65.37 15.23
N ALA A 495 60.45 -65.31 16.45
CA ALA A 495 61.04 -65.97 17.61
C ALA A 495 61.14 -67.49 17.45
N TYR A 496 60.16 -68.13 16.83
CA TYR A 496 60.20 -69.55 16.48
C TYR A 496 61.26 -69.87 15.42
N GLN A 497 61.45 -69.00 14.42
CA GLN A 497 62.51 -69.14 13.41
C GLN A 497 63.90 -69.01 14.04
N ASP A 498 64.11 -68.02 14.92
CA ASP A 498 65.35 -67.87 15.68
C ASP A 498 65.63 -69.09 16.56
N LEU A 499 64.59 -69.67 17.19
CA LEU A 499 64.71 -70.89 17.97
C LEU A 499 65.09 -72.09 17.10
N GLN A 500 64.49 -72.19 15.91
CA GLN A 500 64.76 -73.24 14.94
C GLN A 500 66.19 -73.14 14.39
N GLU A 501 66.69 -71.92 14.14
CA GLU A 501 68.07 -71.67 13.73
C GLU A 501 69.06 -72.01 14.85
N LYS A 502 68.75 -71.66 16.11
CA LYS A 502 69.55 -72.09 17.28
C LYS A 502 69.63 -73.61 17.38
N TRP A 503 68.52 -74.31 17.20
CA TRP A 503 68.51 -75.78 17.21
C TRP A 503 69.26 -76.37 16.03
N ALA A 504 69.16 -75.77 14.83
CA ALA A 504 69.95 -76.20 13.67
C ALA A 504 71.45 -76.06 13.93
N ASN A 505 71.89 -74.91 14.45
CA ASN A 505 73.29 -74.69 14.84
C ASN A 505 73.74 -75.68 15.91
N GLN A 506 72.89 -75.96 16.92
CA GLN A 506 73.21 -76.92 17.96
C GLN A 506 73.30 -78.37 17.43
N ILE A 507 72.47 -78.74 16.45
CA ILE A 507 72.58 -80.03 15.74
C ILE A 507 73.89 -80.08 14.95
N GLU A 508 74.28 -78.98 14.31
CA GLU A 508 75.53 -78.90 13.55
C GLU A 508 76.77 -78.99 14.44
N ASP A 509 76.78 -78.29 15.58
CA ASP A 509 77.81 -78.42 16.62
C ASP A 509 77.94 -79.86 17.11
N LEU A 510 76.83 -80.51 17.45
CA LEU A 510 76.81 -81.92 17.84
C LEU A 510 77.27 -82.85 16.70
N HIS A 511 77.00 -82.49 15.45
CA HIS A 511 77.48 -83.23 14.29
C HIS A 511 79.00 -83.11 14.12
N GLN A 512 79.55 -81.91 14.29
CA GLN A 512 81.00 -81.68 14.29
C GLN A 512 81.66 -82.42 15.45
N GLU A 513 81.07 -82.39 16.65
CA GLU A 513 81.56 -83.14 17.80
C GLU A 513 81.57 -84.64 17.51
N LYS A 514 80.49 -85.18 16.94
CA LYS A 514 80.41 -86.59 16.51
C LYS A 514 81.48 -86.93 15.47
N ILE A 515 81.75 -86.06 14.50
CA ILE A 515 82.84 -86.26 13.52
C ILE A 515 84.19 -86.29 14.25
N SER A 516 84.42 -85.35 15.17
CA SER A 516 85.67 -85.28 15.95
C SER A 516 85.88 -86.54 16.81
N LEU A 517 84.84 -87.01 17.49
CA LEU A 517 84.85 -88.23 18.30
C LEU A 517 85.06 -89.47 17.42
N LYS A 518 84.44 -89.53 16.24
CA LYS A 518 84.65 -90.62 15.29
C LYS A 518 86.09 -90.65 14.78
N SER A 519 86.69 -89.48 14.54
CA SER A 519 88.10 -89.36 14.16
C SER A 519 89.05 -89.80 15.29
N ALA A 520 88.72 -89.47 16.55
CA ALA A 520 89.46 -89.92 17.72
C ALA A 520 89.32 -91.44 17.91
N LEU A 521 88.12 -91.99 17.67
CA LEU A 521 87.86 -93.42 17.75
C LEU A 521 88.62 -94.20 16.66
N THR A 522 88.73 -93.66 15.43
CA THR A 522 89.59 -94.27 14.41
C THR A 522 91.07 -94.23 14.79
N LYS A 523 91.56 -93.13 15.40
CA LYS A 523 92.95 -93.07 15.90
C LYS A 523 93.21 -94.10 16.99
N LEU A 524 92.30 -94.24 17.95
CA LEU A 524 92.38 -95.27 18.99
C LEU A 524 92.30 -96.68 18.40
N GLN A 525 91.51 -96.88 17.36
CA GLN A 525 91.42 -98.17 16.67
C GLN A 525 92.72 -98.51 15.91
N ASP A 526 93.38 -97.53 15.31
CA ASP A 526 94.69 -97.67 14.70
C ASP A 526 95.78 -97.95 15.75
N GLU A 527 95.74 -97.28 16.91
CA GLU A 527 96.61 -97.56 18.05
C GLU A 527 96.41 -99.00 18.58
N VAL A 528 95.17 -99.48 18.68
CA VAL A 528 94.88 -100.87 19.05
C VAL A 528 95.38 -101.86 17.99
N GLN A 529 95.37 -101.52 16.70
CA GLN A 529 96.01 -102.34 15.67
C GLN A 529 97.54 -102.36 15.81
N GLN A 530 98.16 -101.25 16.18
CA GLN A 530 99.60 -101.22 16.52
C GLN A 530 99.91 -102.10 17.72
N PHE A 531 99.06 -102.12 18.75
CA PHE A 531 99.19 -103.04 19.89
C PHE A 531 99.13 -104.52 19.50
N LYS A 532 98.30 -104.89 18.51
CA LYS A 532 98.31 -106.26 17.96
C LYS A 532 99.61 -106.62 17.25
N GLY A 533 100.26 -105.65 16.60
CA GLY A 533 101.61 -105.82 16.04
C GLY A 533 102.65 -106.08 17.11
N LEU A 534 102.58 -105.35 18.24
CA LEU A 534 103.44 -105.54 19.40
C LEU A 534 103.19 -106.87 20.13
N GLU A 535 101.96 -107.38 20.16
CA GLU A 535 101.66 -108.72 20.68
C GLU A 535 102.30 -109.84 19.85
N GLN A 536 102.36 -109.70 18.52
CA GLN A 536 103.07 -110.65 17.65
C GLN A 536 104.59 -110.59 17.86
N GLU A 537 105.13 -109.41 18.17
CA GLU A 537 106.54 -109.22 18.49
C GLU A 537 106.90 -109.81 19.87
N LYS A 538 106.00 -109.67 20.85
CA LYS A 538 106.09 -110.34 22.16
C LYS A 538 106.09 -111.87 22.02
N ALA A 539 105.24 -112.43 21.16
CA ALA A 539 105.22 -113.87 20.90
C ALA A 539 106.54 -114.39 20.29
N ARG A 540 107.16 -113.62 19.37
CA ARG A 540 108.50 -113.94 18.83
C ARG A 540 109.59 -113.89 19.90
N LEU A 541 109.52 -112.92 20.82
CA LEU A 541 110.48 -112.82 21.92
C LEU A 541 110.31 -113.94 22.97
N GLU A 542 109.08 -114.39 23.23
CA GLU A 542 108.81 -115.54 24.11
C GLU A 542 109.33 -116.86 23.50
N GLU A 543 109.34 -116.98 22.17
CA GLU A 543 109.90 -118.13 21.46
C GLU A 543 111.44 -118.14 21.51
N ALA A 544 112.08 -116.98 21.30
CA ALA A 544 113.53 -116.80 21.47
C ALA A 544 114.00 -117.03 22.93
N LEU A 545 113.15 -116.72 23.93
CA LEU A 545 113.43 -116.97 25.34
C LEU A 545 113.45 -118.49 25.67
N LYS A 546 112.63 -119.28 24.98
CA LYS A 546 112.60 -120.75 25.13
C LYS A 546 113.85 -121.43 24.57
N GLU A 547 114.38 -120.95 23.45
CA GLU A 547 115.65 -121.42 22.88
C GLU A 547 116.83 -121.12 23.82
N ASN A 548 116.92 -119.89 24.32
CA ASN A 548 117.98 -119.50 25.28
C ASN A 548 117.92 -120.28 26.61
N MET A 549 116.73 -120.68 27.08
CA MET A 549 116.60 -121.53 28.27
C MET A 549 117.11 -122.97 28.06
N GLN A 550 117.13 -123.48 26.83
CA GLN A 550 117.67 -124.81 26.52
C GLN A 550 119.21 -124.79 26.47
N GLU A 551 119.81 -123.70 25.97
CA GLU A 551 121.27 -123.50 26.02
C GLU A 551 121.78 -123.32 27.46
N LEU A 552 121.02 -122.66 28.33
CA LEU A 552 121.34 -122.46 29.75
C LEU A 552 121.36 -123.76 30.59
N LYS A 553 120.67 -124.83 30.15
CA LYS A 553 120.72 -126.15 30.81
C LYS A 553 121.99 -126.93 30.44
N ALA A 554 122.57 -126.72 29.26
CA ALA A 554 123.80 -127.38 28.83
C ALA A 554 125.05 -126.77 29.51
N VAL A 555 125.01 -125.48 29.83
CA VAL A 555 126.13 -124.76 30.49
C VAL A 555 126.20 -125.01 32.00
N ARG A 556 125.08 -125.35 32.66
CA ARG A 556 125.03 -125.64 34.11
C ARG A 556 125.79 -126.89 34.57
N LEU A 557 126.06 -127.85 33.68
CA LEU A 557 126.79 -129.08 34.01
C LEU A 557 128.32 -128.93 33.89
N ALA A 558 128.80 -127.81 33.36
CA ALA A 558 130.23 -127.50 33.21
C ALA A 558 130.77 -126.51 34.26
N ILE A 559 129.90 -125.90 35.08
CA ILE A 559 130.24 -124.85 36.07
C ILE A 559 130.32 -125.38 37.53
N GLU A 560 130.14 -126.69 37.75
CA GLU A 560 130.29 -127.33 39.08
C GLU A 560 131.75 -127.72 39.42
N LYS A 561 132.71 -127.31 38.58
CA LYS A 561 134.15 -127.67 38.71
C LYS A 561 135.09 -126.46 38.76
N ALA A 562 134.57 -125.24 38.94
CA ALA A 562 135.38 -124.05 39.11
C ALA A 562 134.77 -123.13 40.18
N GLU A 563 135.45 -123.12 41.34
CA GLU A 563 135.67 -121.92 42.16
C GLU A 563 134.42 -121.38 42.87
N GLU A 564 134.09 -121.73 44.12
CA GLU A 564 134.96 -121.97 45.28
C GLU A 564 136.11 -120.95 45.39
N ASP A 565 135.81 -119.66 45.20
CA ASP A 565 136.50 -118.52 45.84
C ASP A 565 135.94 -117.16 45.35
N ALA A 566 134.78 -116.72 45.86
CA ALA A 566 134.42 -115.30 45.89
C ALA A 566 133.30 -115.03 46.91
N LYS A 567 133.72 -114.83 48.15
CA LYS A 567 132.92 -114.36 49.28
C LYS A 567 132.30 -112.96 49.02
N GLN A 568 131.00 -112.88 49.28
CA GLN A 568 130.33 -111.96 50.22
C GLN A 568 130.54 -110.42 50.13
N HIS A 569 129.37 -109.76 50.04
CA HIS A 569 128.98 -108.39 50.46
C HIS A 569 129.47 -107.20 49.60
N ALA A 570 128.69 -106.14 49.28
CA ALA A 570 127.54 -105.47 49.92
C ALA A 570 126.75 -104.69 48.82
N SER A 571 125.41 -104.64 48.71
CA SER A 571 124.36 -103.98 49.53
C SER A 571 124.58 -102.46 49.71
N LYS A 572 123.78 -101.55 49.12
CA LYS A 572 122.59 -100.81 49.66
C LYS A 572 122.58 -99.45 48.92
N ASP A 573 121.50 -98.67 48.66
CA ASP A 573 120.40 -98.14 49.48
C ASP A 573 119.46 -97.35 48.49
N LYS A 574 118.12 -97.47 48.50
CA LYS A 574 117.06 -96.77 49.26
C LYS A 574 116.37 -95.55 48.60
N GLU A 575 115.04 -95.72 48.46
CA GLU A 575 113.90 -94.85 48.81
C GLU A 575 113.76 -93.37 48.34
N GLN A 576 112.68 -93.16 47.56
CA GLN A 576 111.55 -92.20 47.72
C GLN A 576 111.76 -90.81 48.37
N LYS A 577 111.42 -89.73 47.62
CA LYS A 577 110.18 -88.90 47.76
C LYS A 577 110.20 -87.61 46.91
N LEU A 578 109.11 -87.42 46.17
CA LEU A 578 108.21 -86.24 46.01
C LEU A 578 108.75 -84.76 46.06
N ILE A 579 108.31 -84.01 45.03
CA ILE A 579 107.91 -82.58 44.95
C ILE A 579 108.89 -81.52 44.34
N LEU A 580 108.31 -80.78 43.37
CA LEU A 580 108.50 -79.39 42.87
C LEU A 580 109.52 -79.06 41.74
N GLN A 581 108.92 -78.56 40.65
CA GLN A 581 109.38 -77.59 39.62
C GLN A 581 110.56 -77.97 38.71
N PRO A 582 110.51 -77.50 37.43
CA PRO A 582 111.30 -76.31 37.09
C PRO A 582 110.68 -75.36 36.03
N THR A 583 111.06 -74.09 36.11
CA THR A 583 111.24 -73.12 34.99
C THR A 583 112.76 -72.87 34.83
N PRO A 584 113.33 -72.13 33.85
CA PRO A 584 112.79 -71.48 32.63
C PRO A 584 113.67 -71.59 31.33
N THR A 585 113.15 -71.01 30.22
CA THR A 585 113.81 -70.47 28.99
C THR A 585 114.13 -71.43 27.81
N PRO A 586 114.15 -70.98 26.52
CA PRO A 586 113.78 -69.68 25.93
C PRO A 586 112.89 -69.81 24.66
N HIS A 587 111.60 -69.44 24.70
CA HIS A 587 110.85 -69.08 23.45
C HIS A 587 109.53 -68.31 23.65
N GLU A 588 109.31 -67.71 24.82
CA GLU A 588 108.01 -67.08 25.15
C GLU A 588 107.73 -65.74 24.46
N GLU A 589 108.68 -65.16 23.73
CA GLU A 589 108.43 -63.94 22.94
C GLU A 589 107.62 -64.20 21.66
N TYR A 590 107.56 -65.43 21.16
CA TYR A 590 106.78 -65.77 19.94
C TYR A 590 105.34 -66.20 20.26
N ALA A 591 105.09 -66.77 21.44
CA ALA A 591 103.77 -67.25 21.85
C ALA A 591 102.85 -66.12 22.35
N LEU A 592 103.41 -65.13 23.08
CA LEU A 592 102.67 -63.94 23.49
C LEU A 592 102.30 -63.04 22.30
N ARG A 593 103.17 -62.94 21.28
CA ARG A 593 102.90 -62.17 20.06
C ARG A 593 101.78 -62.78 19.22
N ARG A 594 101.76 -64.12 19.04
CA ARG A 594 100.64 -64.81 18.37
C ARG A 594 99.31 -64.72 19.13
N ARG A 595 99.33 -64.74 20.47
CA ARG A 595 98.10 -64.63 21.28
C ARG A 595 97.55 -63.21 21.26
N ALA A 596 98.42 -62.19 21.26
CA ALA A 596 98.04 -60.80 21.09
C ALA A 596 97.57 -60.48 19.66
N GLU A 597 98.22 -61.03 18.63
CA GLU A 597 97.76 -60.92 17.23
C GLU A 597 96.43 -61.65 17.01
N GLY A 598 96.24 -62.83 17.62
CA GLY A 598 94.96 -63.56 17.59
C GLY A 598 93.82 -62.79 18.26
N MET A 599 94.06 -62.20 19.44
CA MET A 599 93.07 -61.32 20.09
C MET A 599 92.81 -60.05 19.29
N TYR A 600 93.84 -59.44 18.69
CA TYR A 600 93.66 -58.25 17.86
C TYR A 600 92.87 -58.55 16.59
N LEU A 601 93.10 -59.71 15.96
CA LEU A 601 92.32 -60.18 14.81
C LEU A 601 90.87 -60.45 15.21
N GLN A 602 90.61 -61.12 16.34
CA GLN A 602 89.25 -61.33 16.84
C GLN A 602 88.54 -60.02 17.21
N LEU A 603 89.23 -59.06 17.85
CA LEU A 603 88.67 -57.74 18.16
C LEU A 603 88.39 -56.95 16.89
N LYS A 604 89.27 -57.05 15.88
CA LYS A 604 89.06 -56.41 14.57
C LYS A 604 87.89 -57.04 13.82
N GLU A 605 87.74 -58.35 13.87
CA GLU A 605 86.62 -59.09 13.29
C GLU A 605 85.30 -58.72 14.00
N GLN A 606 85.27 -58.72 15.34
CA GLN A 606 84.12 -58.24 16.12
C GLN A 606 83.80 -56.77 15.87
N PHE A 607 84.81 -55.92 15.65
CA PHE A 607 84.58 -54.52 15.30
C PHE A 607 84.00 -54.39 13.91
N ASN A 608 84.49 -55.17 12.94
CA ASN A 608 83.92 -55.22 11.59
C ASN A 608 82.47 -55.73 11.62
N ASP A 609 82.18 -56.81 12.34
CA ASP A 609 80.83 -57.36 12.47
C ASP A 609 79.87 -56.38 13.16
N LYS A 610 80.34 -55.68 14.19
CA LYS A 610 79.54 -54.61 14.81
C LYS A 610 79.34 -53.41 13.87
N SER A 611 80.36 -53.08 13.08
CA SER A 611 80.28 -52.00 12.11
C SER A 611 79.34 -52.36 10.95
N THR A 612 79.31 -53.61 10.49
CA THR A 612 78.36 -54.08 9.46
C THR A 612 76.93 -54.17 10.00
N VAL A 613 76.74 -54.60 11.25
CA VAL A 613 75.42 -54.56 11.91
C VAL A 613 74.96 -53.10 12.07
N LEU A 614 75.82 -52.19 12.47
CA LEU A 614 75.48 -50.75 12.56
C LEU A 614 75.14 -50.17 11.18
N GLU A 615 75.91 -50.50 10.14
CA GLU A 615 75.64 -50.08 8.77
C GLU A 615 74.28 -50.60 8.29
N HIS A 616 73.98 -51.87 8.55
CA HIS A 616 72.71 -52.49 8.18
C HIS A 616 71.54 -51.91 8.98
N THR A 617 71.73 -51.61 10.26
CA THR A 617 70.72 -50.96 11.11
C THR A 617 70.47 -49.53 10.65
N ARG A 618 71.53 -48.81 10.25
CA ARG A 618 71.44 -47.46 9.68
C ARG A 618 70.69 -47.47 8.35
N GLN A 619 70.95 -48.44 7.47
CA GLN A 619 70.20 -48.63 6.23
C GLN A 619 68.71 -48.92 6.48
N LYS A 620 68.39 -49.78 7.46
CA LYS A 620 67.00 -50.06 7.86
C LYS A 620 66.30 -48.81 8.41
N LEU A 621 67.00 -48.00 9.21
CA LEU A 621 66.48 -46.74 9.73
C LEU A 621 66.19 -45.75 8.60
N PHE A 622 67.12 -45.56 7.66
CA PHE A 622 66.89 -44.70 6.50
C PHE A 622 65.70 -45.19 5.64
N TYR A 623 65.58 -46.49 5.43
CA TYR A 623 64.44 -47.05 4.69
C TYR A 623 63.10 -46.83 5.41
N ALA A 624 63.08 -46.95 6.74
CA ALA A 624 61.88 -46.65 7.53
C ALA A 624 61.52 -45.16 7.49
N GLU A 625 62.51 -44.27 7.57
CA GLU A 625 62.33 -42.82 7.50
C GLU A 625 61.83 -42.36 6.12
N GLU A 626 62.35 -42.96 5.04
CA GLU A 626 61.87 -42.77 3.68
C GLU A 626 60.41 -43.23 3.52
N LYS A 627 60.07 -44.39 4.09
CA LYS A 627 58.70 -44.94 4.04
C LYS A 627 57.70 -44.09 4.82
N ILE A 628 58.09 -43.54 5.97
CA ILE A 628 57.28 -42.59 6.74
C ILE A 628 57.03 -41.32 5.92
N SER A 629 58.07 -40.79 5.27
CA SER A 629 57.96 -39.59 4.43
C SER A 629 57.01 -39.82 3.24
N GLN A 630 57.08 -40.99 2.60
CA GLN A 630 56.15 -41.37 1.52
C GLN A 630 54.70 -41.48 2.01
N LEU A 631 54.47 -42.05 3.20
CA LEU A 631 53.13 -42.13 3.78
C LEU A 631 52.55 -40.75 4.13
N GLN A 632 53.36 -39.83 4.64
CA GLN A 632 52.92 -38.45 4.91
C GLN A 632 52.51 -37.72 3.61
N LEU A 633 53.26 -37.93 2.53
CA LEU A 633 52.92 -37.42 1.21
C LEU A 633 51.58 -37.96 0.72
N LEU A 634 51.35 -39.28 0.85
CA LEU A 634 50.08 -39.91 0.47
C LEU A 634 48.88 -39.44 1.33
N ILE A 635 49.10 -39.14 2.61
CA ILE A 635 48.08 -38.55 3.48
C ILE A 635 47.75 -37.12 3.02
N GLN A 636 48.75 -36.28 2.73
CA GLN A 636 48.51 -34.93 2.19
C GLN A 636 47.82 -34.95 0.84
N GLU A 637 48.19 -35.86 -0.06
CA GLU A 637 47.50 -36.04 -1.34
C GLU A 637 46.06 -36.52 -1.12
N LYS A 638 45.82 -37.48 -0.21
CA LYS A 638 44.45 -37.87 0.15
C LYS A 638 43.65 -36.70 0.75
N GLU A 639 44.23 -35.88 1.61
CA GLU A 639 43.54 -34.71 2.16
C GLU A 639 43.24 -33.64 1.10
N GLN A 640 44.10 -33.47 0.10
CA GLN A 640 43.88 -32.52 -1.00
C GLN A 640 42.88 -33.03 -2.05
N PHE A 641 42.82 -34.34 -2.31
CA PHE A 641 42.00 -34.90 -3.39
C PHE A 641 40.75 -35.65 -2.93
N ASN A 642 40.61 -35.95 -1.64
CA ASN A 642 39.44 -36.60 -1.07
C ASN A 642 38.45 -35.55 -0.53
N VAL A 643 38.06 -34.62 -1.39
CA VAL A 643 36.81 -33.87 -1.17
C VAL A 643 35.70 -34.88 -1.42
N ASP A 644 34.93 -35.19 -0.38
CA ASP A 644 33.78 -36.07 -0.42
C ASP A 644 32.95 -35.86 -1.71
N PRO A 645 32.66 -36.90 -2.52
CA PRO A 645 31.84 -36.76 -3.71
C PRO A 645 30.49 -36.08 -3.41
N TYR A 646 29.96 -36.21 -2.19
CA TYR A 646 28.78 -35.44 -1.77
C TYR A 646 29.06 -33.95 -1.61
N ALA A 647 30.22 -33.57 -1.08
CA ALA A 647 30.62 -32.17 -1.00
C ALA A 647 30.85 -31.55 -2.39
N GLN A 648 31.39 -32.30 -3.36
CA GLN A 648 31.45 -31.85 -4.76
C GLN A 648 30.05 -31.69 -5.37
N HIS A 649 29.15 -32.63 -5.13
CA HIS A 649 27.77 -32.57 -5.62
C HIS A 649 26.97 -31.42 -4.98
N LEU A 650 27.19 -31.15 -3.69
CA LEU A 650 26.64 -30.01 -2.97
C LEU A 650 27.19 -28.70 -3.54
N THR A 651 28.49 -28.62 -3.80
CA THR A 651 29.13 -27.43 -4.38
C THR A 651 28.58 -27.16 -5.79
N GLN A 652 28.44 -28.19 -6.62
CA GLN A 652 27.79 -28.06 -7.93
C GLN A 652 26.32 -27.64 -7.81
N HIS A 653 25.60 -28.15 -6.81
CA HIS A 653 24.21 -27.75 -6.56
C HIS A 653 24.09 -26.29 -6.10
N ILE A 654 25.00 -25.84 -5.23
CA ILE A 654 25.10 -24.44 -4.79
C ILE A 654 25.38 -23.53 -5.99
N ILE A 655 26.35 -23.88 -6.84
CA ILE A 655 26.66 -23.13 -8.06
C ILE A 655 25.45 -23.10 -9.01
N LYS A 656 24.74 -24.22 -9.16
CA LYS A 656 23.52 -24.30 -9.98
C LYS A 656 22.42 -23.39 -9.44
N MET A 657 22.19 -23.38 -8.12
CA MET A 657 21.21 -22.49 -7.49
C MET A 657 21.60 -21.01 -7.63
N GLN A 658 22.88 -20.66 -7.49
CA GLN A 658 23.36 -19.29 -7.74
C GLN A 658 23.09 -18.85 -9.17
N ASN A 659 23.41 -19.69 -10.16
CA ASN A 659 23.13 -19.37 -11.56
C ASN A 659 21.63 -19.22 -11.85
N GLN A 660 20.77 -20.01 -11.19
CA GLN A 660 19.32 -19.87 -11.30
C GLN A 660 18.84 -18.54 -10.70
N LEU A 661 19.38 -18.15 -9.54
CA LEU A 661 19.05 -16.91 -8.86
C LEU A 661 19.46 -15.69 -9.71
N ASP A 662 20.66 -15.70 -10.28
CA ASP A 662 21.14 -14.65 -11.20
C ASP A 662 20.28 -14.54 -12.47
N SER A 663 19.78 -15.67 -12.99
CA SER A 663 18.87 -15.68 -14.14
C SER A 663 17.49 -15.10 -13.80
N LEU A 664 16.98 -15.40 -12.59
CA LEU A 664 15.71 -14.89 -12.11
C LEU A 664 15.79 -13.37 -11.91
N GLU A 665 16.88 -12.88 -11.32
CA GLU A 665 17.12 -11.47 -11.09
C GLU A 665 17.16 -10.69 -12.42
N LYS A 666 17.87 -11.21 -13.44
CA LYS A 666 17.85 -10.62 -14.78
C LYS A 666 16.46 -10.56 -15.39
N THR A 667 15.65 -11.59 -15.20
CA THR A 667 14.26 -11.64 -15.71
C THR A 667 13.40 -10.58 -15.01
N TYR A 668 13.52 -10.45 -13.69
CA TYR A 668 12.85 -9.39 -12.93
C TYR A 668 13.25 -7.99 -13.38
N TYR A 669 14.53 -7.74 -13.64
CA TYR A 669 14.98 -6.45 -14.16
C TYR A 669 14.33 -6.11 -15.51
N LEU A 670 14.26 -7.08 -16.43
CA LEU A 670 13.61 -6.90 -17.72
C LEU A 670 12.10 -6.66 -17.59
N GLU A 671 11.42 -7.38 -16.69
CA GLU A 671 10.00 -7.15 -16.41
C GLU A 671 9.74 -5.74 -15.87
N VAL A 672 10.55 -5.28 -14.92
CA VAL A 672 10.46 -3.91 -14.38
C VAL A 672 10.70 -2.86 -15.47
N GLU A 673 11.67 -3.09 -16.35
CA GLU A 673 11.95 -2.20 -17.47
C GLU A 673 10.77 -2.15 -18.46
N SER A 674 10.18 -3.31 -18.77
CA SER A 674 9.00 -3.40 -19.64
C SER A 674 7.77 -2.69 -19.04
N LEU A 675 7.55 -2.82 -17.72
CA LEU A 675 6.47 -2.15 -17.01
C LEU A 675 6.69 -0.63 -17.00
N ASN A 676 7.93 -0.18 -16.79
CA ASN A 676 8.27 1.24 -16.88
C ASN A 676 8.03 1.79 -18.30
N GLU A 677 8.36 1.02 -19.34
CA GLU A 677 8.09 1.42 -20.72
C GLU A 677 6.58 1.59 -20.99
N ILE A 678 5.76 0.66 -20.51
CA ILE A 678 4.29 0.74 -20.60
C ILE A 678 3.77 1.98 -19.86
N ILE A 679 4.27 2.25 -18.64
CA ILE A 679 3.89 3.43 -17.85
C ILE A 679 4.24 4.71 -18.62
N THR A 680 5.43 4.80 -19.22
CA THR A 680 5.81 5.97 -20.02
C THR A 680 4.91 6.14 -21.24
N LYS A 681 4.52 5.06 -21.92
CA LYS A 681 3.60 5.10 -23.07
C LYS A 681 2.18 5.52 -22.68
N LEU A 682 1.71 5.21 -21.47
CA LEU A 682 0.41 5.64 -20.96
C LEU A 682 0.41 7.08 -20.41
N SER A 683 1.59 7.67 -20.20
CA SER A 683 1.74 9.04 -19.67
C SER A 683 1.86 10.13 -20.75
N LEU A 684 1.90 9.74 -22.03
CA LEU A 684 1.80 10.59 -23.22
C LEU A 684 0.37 10.52 -23.77
#